data_AF-A0A7V5ZKG9-F1
#
_entry.id   AF-A0A7V5ZKG9-F1
#
_cell.length_a   1.000
_cell.length_b   1.000
_cell.length_c   1.000
_cell.angle_alpha   90.00
_cell.angle_beta   90.00
_cell.angle_gamma   90.00
#
_symmetry.space_group_name_H-M   'P 1'
#
loop_
_entity.id
_entity.type
_entity.pdbx_description
1 polymer ?
#
loop_
_entity_poly.entity_id
_entity_poly.type
_entity_poly.pdbx_seq_one_letter_code
_entity_poly.pdbx_strand_id
1 'polypeptide(L)'
;MGRRGISAAWVLLALATAVGSAGAAGGNAPSNEDAALLGGSTGGVTPRVHPAPNLAITKAKWDGEKATLEVEGKARPGAAVTVASAASGTVLGVATASRDGKWKLQQSNPRPVPCRVRASSGGQQVEAAVAGAPATCDGAGTPSLASLTVSGPASVEEGSTARFLATASYTDGTTKDVSAAATWGVDPPVAAVAQGVVTAGAVDADVQVRVSATCAEGGISKTASAWLVIQDRVALSGSHAGRFTAYEGTKTCLTCHLAEATDIHGSVHYQWRGEAGEALGLSTSLAGKLGGINDFCIYPDINWIGKLTNLDGQPVDGGCARCHTGLGGKPSAEPTQAQLENIDCLLCHSKSYKRTVAMVDGAWRFVPDTAAMQVSLLQAAVDITKPDSGTCLNCHTRAGGGNNFKRGDLEEAHRTATADFDVHMAPRSAGGAGLSCLSCHVNVGHRIAGRGVDMRERDLPDRVACTNCHAKAPHGNSKLNDHTARVSCTVCHIPEFAKVAPTDLRRDYSAPAEVVAATRLYEPHMLMASHVRPVYRFFNGTSQFYEFGAEAIPEASGRISMAKPLGSINDRGAQIVALKHHTARQPIDPVTRRLLPLKIGIFFQTGNLAAAVQQGVAEVGWPDNGFEFAETERFLGIYHEVAPAQQALACTSCHGGGRMDFAALGYAPLTTRNGKPLCASCHSAKTADFYKIHDKHVRDKHYDCSTCHTFSKAVS
;
A
#
# COMPACT_ATOMS: atom_id res chain seq x y z
N MET A 1 46.80 17.88 29.55
CA MET A 1 46.78 19.30 29.94
C MET A 1 46.26 20.13 28.76
N GLY A 2 45.57 21.25 28.97
CA GLY A 2 45.18 22.19 27.90
C GLY A 2 43.69 22.29 27.54
N ARG A 3 42.84 22.72 28.49
CA ARG A 3 41.49 23.24 28.19
C ARG A 3 41.56 24.70 27.72
N ARG A 4 40.76 25.12 26.72
CA ARG A 4 39.93 26.35 26.63
C ARG A 4 38.88 26.13 25.52
N GLY A 5 37.59 26.50 25.60
CA GLY A 5 36.82 27.12 26.69
C GLY A 5 36.45 28.58 26.42
N ILE A 6 35.30 28.83 25.78
CA ILE A 6 34.57 30.12 25.73
C ILE A 6 33.06 29.84 25.88
N SER A 7 32.32 30.73 26.54
CA SER A 7 30.92 30.59 26.96
C SER A 7 30.20 31.96 27.01
N ALA A 8 28.86 31.94 27.10
CA ALA A 8 27.89 33.06 27.25
C ALA A 8 27.71 33.98 26.00
N ALA A 9 26.51 34.29 25.49
CA ALA A 9 25.22 34.76 26.07
C ALA A 9 25.30 36.24 26.52
N TRP A 10 24.33 37.15 26.34
CA TRP A 10 22.85 37.10 26.12
C TRP A 10 22.39 38.08 25.00
N VAL A 11 21.11 38.20 24.60
CA VAL A 11 20.08 39.12 25.17
C VAL A 11 18.66 38.70 24.72
N LEU A 12 17.70 38.77 25.65
CA LEU A 12 16.25 38.72 25.39
C LEU A 12 15.70 40.13 25.11
N LEU A 13 14.65 40.24 24.28
CA LEU A 13 13.53 41.11 24.63
C LEU A 13 12.21 40.57 24.05
N ALA A 14 11.17 40.58 24.89
CA ALA A 14 9.81 40.19 24.54
C ALA A 14 8.92 41.43 24.36
N LEU A 15 7.81 41.29 23.64
CA LEU A 15 6.68 42.21 23.75
C LEU A 15 5.36 41.48 23.44
N ALA A 16 4.44 41.53 24.39
CA ALA A 16 3.10 40.97 24.30
C ALA A 16 2.12 41.90 25.01
N THR A 17 1.12 42.41 24.28
CA THR A 17 -0.12 43.05 24.75
C THR A 17 -1.08 43.05 23.53
N ALA A 18 -2.26 42.43 23.46
CA ALA A 18 -3.37 42.18 24.40
C ALA A 18 -4.48 43.26 24.36
N VAL A 19 -5.73 42.75 24.44
CA VAL A 19 -7.03 43.43 24.71
C VAL A 19 -7.74 44.15 23.53
N GLY A 20 -9.04 43.83 23.36
CA GLY A 20 -9.98 44.57 22.49
C GLY A 20 -11.27 43.78 22.22
N SER A 21 -12.38 44.12 22.88
CA SER A 21 -13.65 43.34 22.87
C SER A 21 -14.87 44.12 22.36
N ALA A 22 -15.90 43.36 21.90
CA ALA A 22 -17.32 43.71 21.73
C ALA A 22 -17.77 44.49 20.47
N GLY A 23 -19.01 44.25 20.00
CA GLY A 23 -19.77 45.34 19.33
C GLY A 23 -20.76 45.14 18.17
N ALA A 24 -21.51 44.02 18.03
CA ALA A 24 -22.88 43.96 17.44
C ALA A 24 -23.18 44.40 15.96
N ALA A 25 -24.43 44.07 15.54
CA ALA A 25 -25.13 44.32 14.26
C ALA A 25 -24.62 43.57 13.01
N GLY A 26 -25.47 43.05 12.10
CA GLY A 26 -26.93 42.94 12.06
C GLY A 26 -27.43 42.73 10.62
N GLY A 27 -28.42 41.87 10.38
CA GLY A 27 -28.96 41.64 9.02
C GLY A 27 -29.88 40.42 8.92
N ASN A 28 -31.08 40.61 8.38
CA ASN A 28 -32.17 39.62 8.30
C ASN A 28 -32.41 39.16 6.85
N ALA A 29 -33.21 38.08 6.70
CA ALA A 29 -33.82 37.60 5.45
C ALA A 29 -32.85 36.86 4.48
N PRO A 30 -33.34 35.94 3.61
CA PRO A 30 -34.53 36.11 2.76
C PRO A 30 -35.66 35.09 2.96
N SER A 31 -36.88 35.56 2.68
CA SER A 31 -38.00 34.74 2.19
C SER A 31 -37.92 34.65 0.66
N ASN A 32 -38.13 33.48 0.07
CA ASN A 32 -38.41 33.34 -1.37
C ASN A 32 -39.80 32.73 -1.57
N GLU A 33 -40.54 33.31 -2.51
CA GLU A 33 -41.90 32.93 -2.88
C GLU A 33 -41.93 31.86 -4.00
N ASP A 34 -43.13 31.38 -4.29
CA ASP A 34 -43.41 30.20 -5.13
C ASP A 34 -43.09 30.34 -6.63
N ALA A 35 -42.78 29.19 -7.26
CA ALA A 35 -43.17 28.90 -8.63
C ALA A 35 -43.50 27.40 -8.78
N ALA A 36 -44.70 27.08 -9.29
CA ALA A 36 -45.30 25.74 -9.22
C ALA A 36 -45.29 24.97 -10.57
N LEU A 37 -46.06 23.87 -10.58
CA LEU A 37 -46.48 23.00 -11.70
C LEU A 37 -45.48 21.85 -12.03
N LEU A 38 -45.87 20.58 -12.25
CA LEU A 38 -47.19 19.87 -12.28
C LEU A 38 -46.98 18.38 -11.92
N GLY A 39 -48.04 17.62 -11.52
CA GLY A 39 -47.92 16.14 -11.43
C GLY A 39 -48.91 15.39 -10.50
N GLY A 40 -50.21 15.57 -10.68
CA GLY A 40 -51.26 15.13 -9.73
C GLY A 40 -51.27 13.68 -9.20
N SER A 41 -51.89 13.51 -8.03
CA SER A 41 -52.61 12.28 -7.66
C SER A 41 -53.89 12.60 -6.87
N THR A 42 -54.79 11.64 -6.80
CA THR A 42 -56.20 11.78 -6.40
C THR A 42 -56.43 12.10 -4.92
N GLY A 43 -57.40 12.98 -4.63
CA GLY A 43 -57.77 13.33 -3.27
C GLY A 43 -58.35 12.16 -2.46
N GLY A 44 -57.66 11.81 -1.37
CA GLY A 44 -58.21 11.05 -0.25
C GLY A 44 -58.47 11.99 0.93
N VAL A 45 -59.66 11.92 1.52
CA VAL A 45 -60.03 12.71 2.70
C VAL A 45 -59.10 12.37 3.86
N THR A 46 -58.32 13.33 4.35
CA THR A 46 -57.56 13.17 5.59
C THR A 46 -58.53 13.07 6.77
N PRO A 47 -58.46 12.00 7.60
CA PRO A 47 -59.18 11.98 8.86
C PRO A 47 -58.64 13.11 9.74
N ARG A 48 -59.53 13.89 10.37
CA ARG A 48 -59.12 14.81 11.43
C ARG A 48 -58.31 14.03 12.46
N VAL A 49 -57.10 14.50 12.75
CA VAL A 49 -56.34 14.05 13.92
C VAL A 49 -57.19 14.36 15.15
N HIS A 50 -57.79 13.32 15.74
CA HIS A 50 -58.48 13.47 17.01
C HIS A 50 -57.45 13.82 18.09
N PRO A 51 -57.64 14.90 18.86
CA PRO A 51 -56.74 15.20 19.97
C PRO A 51 -56.78 14.07 21.01
N ALA A 52 -55.62 13.82 21.61
CA ALA A 52 -55.34 12.72 22.54
C ALA A 52 -56.39 12.54 23.65
N PRO A 53 -56.53 11.33 24.22
CA PRO A 53 -57.50 11.07 25.29
C PRO A 53 -57.26 11.96 26.51
N ASN A 54 -58.30 12.68 26.92
CA ASN A 54 -58.25 13.60 28.07
C ASN A 54 -58.58 12.92 29.40
N LEU A 55 -58.96 11.63 29.39
CA LEU A 55 -59.33 10.87 30.56
C LEU A 55 -58.11 10.13 31.14
N ALA A 56 -57.81 10.36 32.42
CA ALA A 56 -56.75 9.68 33.16
C ALA A 56 -57.14 9.52 34.64
N ILE A 57 -56.72 8.43 35.29
CA ILE A 57 -56.71 8.31 36.75
C ILE A 57 -55.31 8.68 37.22
N THR A 58 -55.20 9.65 38.13
CA THR A 58 -53.92 10.08 38.71
C THR A 58 -53.68 9.48 40.10
N LYS A 59 -54.73 8.96 40.74
CA LYS A 59 -54.66 8.30 42.06
C LYS A 59 -55.87 7.41 42.27
N ALA A 60 -55.67 6.22 42.82
CA ALA A 60 -56.71 5.38 43.38
C ALA A 60 -56.17 4.76 44.67
N LYS A 61 -56.82 4.97 45.81
CA LYS A 61 -56.34 4.53 47.13
C LYS A 61 -57.50 4.09 48.03
N TRP A 62 -57.30 2.97 48.72
CA TRP A 62 -58.16 2.53 49.83
C TRP A 62 -57.58 2.98 51.17
N ASP A 63 -58.42 3.52 52.05
CA ASP A 63 -58.14 3.76 53.46
C ASP A 63 -58.96 2.77 54.29
N GLY A 64 -58.29 1.74 54.80
CA GLY A 64 -58.92 0.64 55.53
C GLY A 64 -59.42 1.01 56.93
N GLU A 65 -58.84 2.03 57.56
CA GLU A 65 -59.28 2.52 58.87
C GLU A 65 -60.58 3.32 58.74
N LYS A 66 -60.70 4.11 57.67
CA LYS A 66 -61.88 4.93 57.38
C LYS A 66 -62.94 4.23 56.52
N ALA A 67 -62.62 3.04 56.01
CA ALA A 67 -63.39 2.29 55.02
C ALA A 67 -63.77 3.13 53.79
N THR A 68 -62.84 3.93 53.26
CA THR A 68 -63.09 4.87 52.16
C THR A 68 -62.17 4.62 50.96
N LEU A 69 -62.76 4.57 49.77
CA LEU A 69 -62.05 4.53 48.49
C LEU A 69 -61.98 5.95 47.91
N GLU A 70 -60.78 6.40 47.59
CA GLU A 70 -60.53 7.70 46.98
C GLU A 70 -59.93 7.53 45.57
N VAL A 71 -60.60 8.09 44.56
CA VAL A 71 -60.14 8.06 43.16
C VAL A 71 -60.11 9.48 42.62
N GLU A 72 -58.98 9.89 42.04
CA GLU A 72 -58.75 11.22 41.49
C GLU A 72 -58.16 11.10 40.08
N GLY A 73 -58.45 12.06 39.21
CA GLY A 73 -57.98 12.03 37.84
C GLY A 73 -58.17 13.32 37.06
N LYS A 74 -57.95 13.22 35.75
CA LYS A 74 -58.23 14.27 34.76
C LYS A 74 -59.27 13.80 33.74
N ALA A 75 -60.06 14.73 33.24
CA ALA A 75 -61.05 14.56 32.18
C ALA A 75 -61.31 15.92 31.48
N ARG A 76 -62.13 15.94 30.42
CA ARG A 76 -62.56 17.20 29.80
C ARG A 76 -63.38 18.03 30.82
N PRO A 77 -63.13 19.34 30.99
CA PRO A 77 -63.90 20.19 31.90
C PRO A 77 -65.41 20.06 31.71
N GLY A 78 -66.16 19.90 32.80
CA GLY A 78 -67.61 19.69 32.79
C GLY A 78 -68.07 18.28 32.39
N ALA A 79 -67.18 17.37 31.98
CA ALA A 79 -67.57 16.01 31.64
C ALA A 79 -67.88 15.18 32.90
N ALA A 80 -68.94 14.36 32.83
CA ALA A 80 -69.22 13.33 33.81
C ALA A 80 -68.25 12.15 33.62
N VAL A 81 -67.64 11.71 34.71
CA VAL A 81 -66.74 10.56 34.78
C VAL A 81 -67.36 9.50 35.68
N THR A 82 -67.83 8.41 35.08
CA THR A 82 -68.35 7.26 35.81
C THR A 82 -67.19 6.41 36.27
N VAL A 83 -67.05 6.20 37.58
CA VAL A 83 -66.06 5.30 38.17
C VAL A 83 -66.75 4.02 38.57
N ALA A 84 -66.21 2.88 38.13
CA ALA A 84 -66.70 1.54 38.44
C ALA A 84 -65.57 0.65 38.98
N SER A 85 -65.92 -0.47 39.60
CA SER A 85 -64.97 -1.59 39.73
C SER A 85 -64.58 -2.06 38.33
N ALA A 86 -63.28 -2.22 38.08
CA ALA A 86 -62.78 -2.73 36.81
C ALA A 86 -63.11 -4.21 36.59
N ALA A 87 -63.33 -4.97 37.68
CA ALA A 87 -63.54 -6.41 37.64
C ALA A 87 -65.03 -6.79 37.51
N SER A 88 -65.89 -6.29 38.41
CA SER A 88 -67.33 -6.55 38.36
C SER A 88 -68.13 -5.59 37.45
N GLY A 89 -67.54 -4.46 37.04
CA GLY A 89 -68.25 -3.39 36.32
C GLY A 89 -69.23 -2.60 37.19
N THR A 90 -69.36 -2.90 38.49
CA THR A 90 -70.27 -2.19 39.41
C THR A 90 -69.87 -0.71 39.51
N VAL A 91 -70.80 0.19 39.18
CA VAL A 91 -70.59 1.64 39.29
C VAL A 91 -70.49 2.03 40.77
N LEU A 92 -69.38 2.68 41.12
CA LEU A 92 -69.05 3.15 42.46
C LEU A 92 -69.52 4.60 42.66
N GLY A 93 -69.58 5.38 41.57
CA GLY A 93 -70.10 6.74 41.59
C GLY A 93 -69.80 7.50 40.29
N VAL A 94 -70.30 8.72 40.19
CA VAL A 94 -70.03 9.63 39.06
C VAL A 94 -69.48 10.93 39.62
N ALA A 95 -68.35 11.38 39.08
CA ALA A 95 -67.75 12.68 39.41
C ALA A 95 -67.74 13.58 38.17
N THR A 96 -68.07 14.87 38.34
CA THR A 96 -67.98 15.85 37.25
C THR A 96 -66.63 16.56 37.30
N ALA A 97 -65.96 16.67 36.15
CA ALA A 97 -64.68 17.37 36.06
C ALA A 97 -64.84 18.88 36.24
N SER A 98 -63.99 19.47 37.06
CA SER A 98 -63.88 20.91 37.32
C SER A 98 -63.42 21.69 36.07
N ARG A 99 -63.43 23.03 36.17
CA ARG A 99 -62.99 23.92 35.06
C ARG A 99 -61.54 23.71 34.65
N ASP A 100 -60.68 23.28 35.57
CA ASP A 100 -59.28 22.89 35.32
C ASP A 100 -59.11 21.40 34.96
N GLY A 101 -60.21 20.70 34.66
CA GLY A 101 -60.22 19.33 34.15
C GLY A 101 -59.92 18.24 35.18
N LYS A 102 -59.87 18.56 36.47
CA LYS A 102 -59.68 17.56 37.54
C LYS A 102 -61.01 16.96 37.96
N TRP A 103 -61.02 15.70 38.38
CA TRP A 103 -62.18 15.09 39.02
C TRP A 103 -61.75 14.25 40.23
N LYS A 104 -62.67 14.08 41.17
CA LYS A 104 -62.45 13.31 42.40
C LYS A 104 -63.74 12.61 42.81
N LEU A 105 -63.64 11.35 43.17
CA LEU A 105 -64.68 10.55 43.80
C LEU A 105 -64.14 10.03 45.13
N GLN A 106 -64.92 10.16 46.20
CA GLN A 106 -64.73 9.41 47.44
C GLN A 106 -65.96 8.56 47.66
N GLN A 107 -65.77 7.25 47.85
CA GLN A 107 -66.84 6.28 48.08
C GLN A 107 -66.62 5.59 49.42
N SER A 108 -67.60 5.74 50.32
CA SER A 108 -67.59 5.09 51.64
C SER A 108 -68.12 3.66 51.56
N ASN A 109 -67.46 2.74 52.27
CA ASN A 109 -67.81 1.33 52.43
C ASN A 109 -68.23 0.58 51.13
N PRO A 110 -67.48 0.69 50.01
CA PRO A 110 -67.70 -0.16 48.85
C PRO A 110 -67.49 -1.63 49.23
N ARG A 111 -68.48 -2.48 48.96
CA ARG A 111 -68.42 -3.92 49.22
C ARG A 111 -68.84 -4.70 47.97
N PRO A 112 -67.96 -5.55 47.42
CA PRO A 112 -66.53 -5.68 47.74
C PRO A 112 -65.73 -4.39 47.43
N VAL A 113 -64.57 -4.23 48.09
CA VAL A 113 -63.60 -3.16 47.74
C VAL A 113 -62.94 -3.56 46.42
N PRO A 114 -62.86 -2.70 45.39
CA PRO A 114 -62.22 -3.06 44.12
C PRO A 114 -60.69 -3.07 44.22
N CYS A 115 -60.02 -4.06 43.59
CA CYS A 115 -58.57 -4.06 43.43
C CYS A 115 -58.12 -3.08 42.34
N ARG A 116 -58.94 -2.91 41.30
CA ARG A 116 -58.74 -1.94 40.21
C ARG A 116 -60.05 -1.19 39.95
N VAL A 117 -59.94 0.10 39.69
CA VAL A 117 -61.07 0.97 39.31
C VAL A 117 -60.97 1.37 37.85
N ARG A 118 -62.12 1.49 37.18
CA ARG A 118 -62.27 1.97 35.81
C ARG A 118 -62.98 3.31 35.81
N ALA A 119 -62.33 4.35 35.29
CA ALA A 119 -62.97 5.63 34.98
C ALA A 119 -63.42 5.62 33.52
N SER A 120 -64.67 6.03 33.27
CA SER A 120 -65.30 6.07 31.94
C SER A 120 -65.91 7.44 31.66
N SER A 121 -65.60 8.05 30.52
CA SER A 121 -66.17 9.35 30.11
C SER A 121 -66.07 9.54 28.60
N GLY A 122 -67.15 10.00 27.96
CA GLY A 122 -67.15 10.34 26.53
C GLY A 122 -66.71 9.20 25.60
N GLY A 123 -67.02 7.95 25.94
CA GLY A 123 -66.59 6.75 25.21
C GLY A 123 -65.18 6.25 25.53
N GLN A 124 -64.40 6.99 26.33
CA GLN A 124 -63.06 6.58 26.77
C GLN A 124 -63.15 5.81 28.10
N GLN A 125 -62.28 4.81 28.28
CA GLN A 125 -62.12 4.05 29.51
C GLN A 125 -60.63 3.98 29.89
N VAL A 126 -60.31 4.21 31.15
CA VAL A 126 -58.96 4.03 31.72
C VAL A 126 -59.07 3.38 33.09
N GLU A 127 -58.04 2.65 33.50
CA GLU A 127 -58.06 1.83 34.70
C GLU A 127 -56.79 2.00 35.54
N ALA A 128 -56.91 1.85 36.86
CA ALA A 128 -55.79 1.93 37.79
C ALA A 128 -55.96 0.96 38.97
N ALA A 129 -54.84 0.48 39.51
CA ALA A 129 -54.79 -0.27 40.76
C ALA A 129 -55.10 0.62 41.97
N VAL A 130 -55.86 0.08 42.91
CA VAL A 130 -56.24 0.73 44.16
C VAL A 130 -55.14 0.45 45.20
N ALA A 131 -54.30 1.46 45.44
CA ALA A 131 -53.23 1.35 46.44
C ALA A 131 -53.82 1.09 47.84
N GLY A 132 -53.32 0.06 48.52
CA GLY A 132 -53.78 -0.31 49.87
C GLY A 132 -55.08 -1.12 49.91
N ALA A 133 -55.62 -1.59 48.78
CA ALA A 133 -56.78 -2.48 48.77
C ALA A 133 -56.52 -3.77 49.58
N PRO A 134 -57.52 -4.33 50.29
CA PRO A 134 -57.36 -5.56 51.05
C PRO A 134 -57.18 -6.76 50.12
N ALA A 135 -56.52 -7.83 50.58
CA ALA A 135 -56.31 -9.05 49.78
C ALA A 135 -57.62 -9.74 49.30
N THR A 136 -58.76 -9.40 49.91
CA THR A 136 -60.10 -9.87 49.55
C THR A 136 -60.83 -8.93 48.57
N CYS A 137 -60.11 -8.07 47.85
CA CYS A 137 -60.70 -7.12 46.92
C CYS A 137 -61.28 -7.78 45.64
N ASP A 138 -62.29 -7.13 45.05
CA ASP A 138 -62.90 -7.53 43.78
C ASP A 138 -61.92 -7.32 42.63
N GLY A 139 -61.62 -8.41 41.92
CA GLY A 139 -60.53 -8.49 40.95
C GLY A 139 -59.22 -9.05 41.51
N ALA A 140 -59.19 -9.66 42.70
CA ALA A 140 -58.02 -10.34 43.27
C ALA A 140 -57.70 -11.69 42.58
N GLY A 141 -57.81 -11.73 41.25
CA GLY A 141 -57.22 -12.79 40.44
C GLY A 141 -55.71 -12.70 40.51
N THR A 142 -55.04 -13.85 40.58
CA THR A 142 -53.57 -13.92 40.59
C THR A 142 -53.02 -13.27 39.32
N PRO A 143 -52.01 -12.37 39.40
CA PRO A 143 -51.41 -11.76 38.22
C PRO A 143 -50.97 -12.81 37.21
N SER A 144 -51.48 -12.70 35.98
CA SER A 144 -51.29 -13.70 34.93
C SER A 144 -50.40 -13.16 33.82
N LEU A 145 -49.60 -14.05 33.22
CA LEU A 145 -48.57 -13.69 32.24
C LEU A 145 -49.20 -13.15 30.94
N ALA A 146 -49.05 -11.85 30.69
CA ALA A 146 -49.65 -11.17 29.55
C ALA A 146 -48.76 -11.23 28.29
N SER A 147 -47.48 -10.88 28.43
CA SER A 147 -46.49 -10.87 27.35
C SER A 147 -45.06 -11.13 27.86
N LEU A 148 -44.15 -11.35 26.92
CA LEU A 148 -42.72 -11.47 27.13
C LEU A 148 -42.00 -10.58 26.10
N THR A 149 -40.90 -9.96 26.49
CA THR A 149 -39.95 -9.32 25.56
C THR A 149 -38.56 -9.88 25.75
N VAL A 150 -37.76 -9.90 24.68
CA VAL A 150 -36.34 -10.27 24.70
C VAL A 150 -35.54 -9.10 24.13
N SER A 151 -34.52 -8.66 24.84
CA SER A 151 -33.60 -7.60 24.39
C SER A 151 -32.14 -8.00 24.66
N GLY A 152 -31.22 -7.49 23.83
CA GLY A 152 -29.80 -7.78 23.89
C GLY A 152 -29.04 -7.06 22.77
N PRO A 153 -27.73 -7.31 22.60
CA PRO A 153 -26.94 -6.71 21.54
C PRO A 153 -27.32 -7.26 20.15
N ALA A 154 -27.13 -6.43 19.11
CA ALA A 154 -27.41 -6.80 17.73
C ALA A 154 -26.34 -7.74 17.11
N SER A 155 -25.11 -7.74 17.64
CA SER A 155 -24.06 -8.68 17.24
C SER A 155 -23.22 -9.16 18.44
N VAL A 156 -22.51 -10.27 18.22
CA VAL A 156 -21.47 -10.82 19.10
C VAL A 156 -20.40 -11.45 18.22
N GLU A 157 -19.15 -11.43 18.66
CA GLU A 157 -18.06 -12.10 17.95
C GLU A 157 -18.08 -13.60 18.28
N GLU A 158 -17.66 -14.46 17.34
CA GLU A 158 -17.49 -15.88 17.63
C GLU A 158 -16.55 -16.15 18.82
N GLY A 159 -16.78 -17.26 19.52
CA GLY A 159 -16.06 -17.60 20.76
C GLY A 159 -16.31 -16.67 21.95
N SER A 160 -17.10 -15.60 21.79
CA SER A 160 -17.44 -14.64 22.84
C SER A 160 -18.84 -14.86 23.41
N THR A 161 -19.19 -14.11 24.46
CA THR A 161 -20.51 -14.20 25.12
C THR A 161 -21.28 -12.88 25.10
N ALA A 162 -22.59 -12.95 24.88
CA ALA A 162 -23.52 -11.82 24.96
C ALA A 162 -24.61 -12.08 26.01
N ARG A 163 -25.11 -11.02 26.65
CA ARG A 163 -26.25 -11.11 27.59
C ARG A 163 -27.54 -10.59 26.95
N PHE A 164 -28.60 -11.37 27.09
CA PHE A 164 -29.97 -11.07 26.73
C PHE A 164 -30.84 -11.06 27.98
N LEU A 165 -31.78 -10.12 28.03
CA LEU A 165 -32.77 -9.97 29.08
C LEU A 165 -34.13 -10.46 28.58
N ALA A 166 -34.80 -11.32 29.35
CA ALA A 166 -36.18 -11.72 29.13
C ALA A 166 -37.09 -11.07 30.19
N THR A 167 -37.97 -10.17 29.77
CA THR A 167 -38.85 -9.41 30.68
C THR A 167 -40.31 -9.84 30.50
N ALA A 168 -40.87 -10.49 31.51
CA ALA A 168 -42.29 -10.81 31.58
C ALA A 168 -43.11 -9.58 31.95
N SER A 169 -44.30 -9.42 31.36
CA SER A 169 -45.30 -8.42 31.76
C SER A 169 -46.61 -9.12 32.15
N TYR A 170 -47.27 -8.63 33.19
CA TYR A 170 -48.47 -9.25 33.78
C TYR A 170 -49.73 -8.42 33.54
N THR A 171 -50.89 -9.07 33.71
CA THR A 171 -52.22 -8.46 33.54
C THR A 171 -52.56 -7.34 34.55
N ASP A 172 -51.82 -7.23 35.65
CA ASP A 172 -51.92 -6.12 36.61
C ASP A 172 -51.06 -4.89 36.23
N GLY A 173 -50.22 -5.01 35.20
CA GLY A 173 -49.28 -3.98 34.74
C GLY A 173 -47.88 -4.06 35.33
N THR A 174 -47.59 -5.05 36.19
CA THR A 174 -46.24 -5.30 36.71
C THR A 174 -45.34 -5.98 35.66
N THR A 175 -44.03 -5.91 35.87
CA THR A 175 -43.02 -6.61 35.06
C THR A 175 -42.00 -7.32 35.95
N LYS A 176 -41.34 -8.34 35.40
CA LYS A 176 -40.37 -9.19 36.10
C LYS A 176 -39.27 -9.63 35.14
N ASP A 177 -38.02 -9.54 35.58
CA ASP A 177 -36.91 -10.23 34.92
C ASP A 177 -37.07 -11.73 35.15
N VAL A 178 -37.24 -12.47 34.06
CA VAL A 178 -37.38 -13.92 34.04
C VAL A 178 -36.19 -14.60 33.35
N SER A 179 -35.08 -13.89 33.10
CA SER A 179 -33.93 -14.41 32.34
C SER A 179 -33.34 -15.69 32.91
N ALA A 180 -33.33 -15.85 34.24
CA ALA A 180 -32.85 -17.05 34.91
C ALA A 180 -33.89 -18.21 34.95
N ALA A 181 -35.18 -17.91 34.75
CA ALA A 181 -36.29 -18.87 34.86
C ALA A 181 -36.93 -19.24 33.50
N ALA A 182 -36.68 -18.45 32.46
CA ALA A 182 -37.15 -18.70 31.10
C ALA A 182 -36.38 -19.87 30.47
N THR A 183 -37.08 -20.64 29.63
CA THR A 183 -36.45 -21.60 28.73
C THR A 183 -35.91 -20.84 27.52
N TRP A 184 -34.61 -20.93 27.27
CA TRP A 184 -33.96 -20.25 26.15
C TRP A 184 -33.69 -21.21 24.98
N GLY A 185 -33.68 -20.66 23.77
CA GLY A 185 -33.30 -21.37 22.55
C GLY A 185 -32.62 -20.44 21.56
N VAL A 186 -31.77 -21.00 20.69
CA VAL A 186 -31.10 -20.27 19.62
C VAL A 186 -31.12 -21.09 18.33
N ASP A 187 -31.37 -20.42 17.21
CA ASP A 187 -31.54 -21.04 15.89
C ASP A 187 -30.93 -20.14 14.79
N PRO A 188 -30.04 -20.64 13.91
CA PRO A 188 -29.45 -21.98 13.91
C PRO A 188 -28.57 -22.26 15.15
N PRO A 189 -28.31 -23.54 15.49
CA PRO A 189 -27.60 -23.96 16.70
C PRO A 189 -26.06 -23.79 16.62
N VAL A 190 -25.60 -22.66 16.07
CA VAL A 190 -24.18 -22.24 16.02
C VAL A 190 -23.76 -21.48 17.30
N ALA A 191 -24.65 -21.41 18.29
CA ALA A 191 -24.40 -20.89 19.62
C ALA A 191 -25.13 -21.73 20.67
N ALA A 192 -24.76 -21.55 21.94
CA ALA A 192 -25.53 -22.02 23.07
C ALA A 192 -26.15 -20.82 23.80
N VAL A 193 -27.29 -21.02 24.48
CA VAL A 193 -27.88 -19.99 25.34
C VAL A 193 -28.39 -20.60 26.65
N ALA A 194 -27.98 -20.03 27.78
CA ALA A 194 -28.37 -20.46 29.12
C ALA A 194 -28.55 -19.26 30.05
N GLN A 195 -29.69 -19.17 30.74
CA GLN A 195 -30.01 -18.08 31.69
C GLN A 195 -29.81 -16.66 31.09
N GLY A 196 -30.12 -16.49 29.80
CA GLY A 196 -29.91 -15.23 29.07
C GLY A 196 -28.47 -14.97 28.61
N VAL A 197 -27.50 -15.82 28.93
CA VAL A 197 -26.14 -15.74 28.38
C VAL A 197 -26.06 -16.56 27.10
N VAL A 198 -25.85 -15.90 25.97
CA VAL A 198 -25.50 -16.53 24.70
C VAL A 198 -23.99 -16.70 24.63
N THR A 199 -23.53 -17.89 24.28
CA THR A 199 -22.13 -18.21 23.98
C THR A 199 -22.02 -18.57 22.51
N ALA A 200 -21.31 -17.75 21.74
CA ALA A 200 -21.14 -17.97 20.31
C ALA A 200 -20.18 -19.13 20.04
N GLY A 201 -20.58 -20.08 19.19
CA GLY A 201 -19.67 -21.06 18.61
C GLY A 201 -18.83 -20.44 17.50
N ALA A 202 -17.92 -21.24 16.93
CA ALA A 202 -17.17 -20.84 15.74
C ALA A 202 -18.05 -20.92 14.49
N VAL A 203 -17.86 -19.98 13.55
CA VAL A 203 -18.63 -19.89 12.30
C VAL A 203 -17.75 -19.52 11.11
N ASP A 204 -17.93 -20.18 9.96
CA ASP A 204 -17.11 -19.95 8.75
C ASP A 204 -17.50 -18.68 7.95
N ALA A 205 -18.48 -17.91 8.45
CA ALA A 205 -18.97 -16.63 7.94
C ALA A 205 -19.92 -15.98 8.97
N ASP A 206 -20.27 -14.70 8.83
CA ASP A 206 -21.28 -14.05 9.67
C ASP A 206 -22.64 -14.79 9.62
N VAL A 207 -23.13 -15.28 10.76
CA VAL A 207 -24.41 -16.01 10.88
C VAL A 207 -25.42 -15.20 11.69
N GLN A 208 -26.57 -14.90 11.07
CA GLN A 208 -27.72 -14.37 11.79
C GLN A 208 -28.43 -15.48 12.57
N VAL A 209 -28.50 -15.36 13.90
CA VAL A 209 -29.22 -16.26 14.79
C VAL A 209 -30.41 -15.57 15.46
N ARG A 210 -31.47 -16.34 15.72
CA ARG A 210 -32.62 -15.92 16.52
C ARG A 210 -32.44 -16.42 17.94
N VAL A 211 -32.26 -15.50 18.89
CA VAL A 211 -32.26 -15.80 20.32
C VAL A 211 -33.71 -15.71 20.81
N SER A 212 -34.23 -16.80 21.35
CA SER A 212 -35.61 -16.90 21.85
C SER A 212 -35.64 -17.23 23.34
N ALA A 213 -36.64 -16.70 24.03
CA ALA A 213 -36.96 -17.04 25.42
C ALA A 213 -38.44 -17.40 25.51
N THR A 214 -38.76 -18.39 26.33
CA THR A 214 -40.12 -18.81 26.66
C THR A 214 -40.31 -18.79 28.16
N CYS A 215 -41.30 -18.03 28.64
CA CYS A 215 -41.71 -17.98 30.03
C CYS A 215 -43.05 -18.70 30.19
N ALA A 216 -43.16 -19.58 31.17
CA ALA A 216 -44.38 -20.32 31.47
C ALA A 216 -44.73 -20.17 32.96
N GLU A 217 -45.80 -19.44 33.25
CA GLU A 217 -46.30 -19.21 34.61
C GLU A 217 -47.84 -19.37 34.64
N GLY A 218 -48.36 -20.06 35.66
CA GLY A 218 -49.81 -20.26 35.83
C GLY A 218 -50.51 -21.02 34.70
N GLY A 219 -49.78 -21.86 33.95
CA GLY A 219 -50.29 -22.56 32.77
C GLY A 219 -50.34 -21.73 31.48
N ILE A 220 -49.94 -20.46 31.52
CA ILE A 220 -49.79 -19.60 30.35
C ILE A 220 -48.33 -19.60 29.91
N SER A 221 -48.09 -19.86 28.63
CA SER A 221 -46.77 -19.75 28.01
C SER A 221 -46.70 -18.53 27.07
N LYS A 222 -45.59 -17.79 27.10
CA LYS A 222 -45.27 -16.70 26.18
C LYS A 222 -43.85 -16.85 25.68
N THR A 223 -43.66 -16.71 24.37
CA THR A 223 -42.36 -16.74 23.71
C THR A 223 -42.09 -15.40 23.04
N ALA A 224 -40.86 -14.93 23.12
CA ALA A 224 -40.37 -13.77 22.40
C ALA A 224 -38.95 -14.03 21.90
N SER A 225 -38.48 -13.23 20.94
CA SER A 225 -37.16 -13.41 20.34
C SER A 225 -36.54 -12.10 19.86
N ALA A 226 -35.21 -12.05 19.89
CA ALA A 226 -34.40 -11.01 19.27
C ALA A 226 -33.47 -11.62 18.22
N TRP A 227 -33.04 -10.80 17.26
CA TRP A 227 -32.00 -11.18 16.30
C TRP A 227 -30.62 -10.81 16.85
N LEU A 228 -29.64 -11.66 16.55
CA LEU A 228 -28.23 -11.50 16.87
C LEU A 228 -27.42 -11.93 15.64
N VAL A 229 -26.38 -11.18 15.28
CA VAL A 229 -25.38 -11.64 14.30
C VAL A 229 -24.17 -12.17 15.05
N ILE A 230 -23.84 -13.45 14.86
CA ILE A 230 -22.53 -13.98 15.24
C ILE A 230 -21.57 -13.62 14.13
N GLN A 231 -20.52 -12.89 14.47
CA GLN A 231 -19.53 -12.41 13.51
C GLN A 231 -18.35 -13.37 13.45
N ASP A 232 -17.99 -13.80 12.23
CA ASP A 232 -16.80 -14.60 11.96
C ASP A 232 -15.54 -13.77 12.27
N ARG A 233 -14.58 -14.39 12.97
CA ARG A 233 -13.25 -13.86 13.22
C ARG A 233 -12.19 -14.83 12.69
N VAL A 234 -12.11 -14.95 11.37
CA VAL A 234 -10.99 -15.56 10.61
C VAL A 234 -9.70 -15.55 11.43
N ALA A 235 -9.39 -16.71 11.99
CA ALA A 235 -8.42 -16.82 13.08
C ALA A 235 -7.05 -16.32 12.61
N LEU A 236 -6.58 -15.23 13.23
CA LEU A 236 -5.35 -14.58 12.83
C LEU A 236 -4.16 -15.53 12.99
N SER A 237 -3.38 -15.69 11.92
CA SER A 237 -2.24 -16.61 11.85
C SER A 237 -1.01 -15.91 11.28
N GLY A 238 0.17 -16.50 11.49
CA GLY A 238 1.46 -15.93 11.08
C GLY A 238 2.31 -15.46 12.26
N SER A 239 3.48 -14.89 11.96
CA SER A 239 4.55 -14.64 12.95
C SER A 239 4.21 -13.59 14.02
N HIS A 240 3.24 -12.71 13.76
CA HIS A 240 2.81 -11.65 14.67
C HIS A 240 1.35 -11.79 15.11
N ALA A 241 0.73 -12.96 14.91
CA ALA A 241 -0.63 -13.22 15.38
C ALA A 241 -0.75 -12.97 16.90
N GLY A 242 -1.78 -12.23 17.32
CA GLY A 242 -2.00 -11.84 18.71
C GLY A 242 -1.04 -10.79 19.29
N ARG A 243 -0.09 -10.24 18.51
CA ARG A 243 0.82 -9.17 18.98
C ARG A 243 0.15 -7.79 19.05
N PHE A 244 -0.86 -7.57 18.22
CA PHE A 244 -1.68 -6.36 18.18
C PHE A 244 -3.08 -6.69 17.63
N THR A 245 -4.09 -5.94 18.07
CA THR A 245 -5.50 -6.14 17.68
C THR A 245 -5.93 -5.28 16.50
N ALA A 246 -5.14 -4.27 16.13
CA ALA A 246 -5.35 -3.39 14.98
C ALA A 246 -4.01 -2.99 14.37
N TYR A 247 -4.00 -2.74 13.05
CA TYR A 247 -2.83 -2.26 12.32
C TYR A 247 -3.04 -0.78 11.93
N GLU A 248 -2.35 0.12 12.63
CA GLU A 248 -2.39 1.58 12.43
C GLU A 248 -1.28 2.04 11.48
N GLY A 249 -1.00 1.25 10.44
CA GLY A 249 0.19 1.43 9.62
C GLY A 249 1.49 1.12 10.39
N THR A 250 2.59 1.65 9.88
CA THR A 250 3.94 1.33 10.40
C THR A 250 4.15 1.75 11.86
N LYS A 251 3.37 2.71 12.37
CA LYS A 251 3.31 3.05 13.81
C LYS A 251 3.13 1.82 14.71
N THR A 252 2.32 0.83 14.30
CA THR A 252 2.17 -0.44 15.03
C THR A 252 3.51 -1.19 15.12
N CYS A 253 4.27 -1.25 14.04
CA CYS A 253 5.59 -1.89 13.98
C CYS A 253 6.63 -1.16 14.84
N LEU A 254 6.64 0.18 14.82
CA LEU A 254 7.62 1.01 15.53
C LEU A 254 7.64 0.78 17.06
N THR A 255 6.56 0.24 17.64
CA THR A 255 6.51 -0.15 19.05
C THR A 255 7.59 -1.18 19.45
N CYS A 256 8.01 -2.03 18.51
CA CYS A 256 9.00 -3.09 18.71
C CYS A 256 10.21 -2.96 17.77
N HIS A 257 10.03 -2.37 16.58
CA HIS A 257 11.00 -2.37 15.48
C HIS A 257 11.53 -0.98 15.10
N LEU A 258 11.72 -0.11 16.09
CA LEU A 258 12.26 1.24 15.89
C LEU A 258 13.69 1.23 15.33
N ALA A 259 14.51 0.27 15.74
CA ALA A 259 15.88 0.10 15.23
C ALA A 259 15.87 -0.29 13.75
N GLU A 260 15.10 -1.33 13.39
CA GLU A 260 14.94 -1.78 12.01
C GLU A 260 14.34 -0.71 11.10
N ALA A 261 13.41 0.10 11.61
CA ALA A 261 12.86 1.26 10.91
C ALA A 261 13.91 2.35 10.67
N THR A 262 14.80 2.61 11.64
CA THR A 262 15.90 3.56 11.50
C THR A 262 16.95 3.07 10.48
N ASP A 263 17.22 1.77 10.50
CA ASP A 263 18.09 1.07 9.56
C ASP A 263 17.60 1.18 8.11
N ILE A 264 16.35 0.78 7.83
CA ILE A 264 15.77 0.90 6.48
C ILE A 264 15.61 2.37 6.06
N HIS A 265 15.31 3.29 7.00
CA HIS A 265 15.29 4.73 6.70
C HIS A 265 16.64 5.23 6.16
N GLY A 266 17.75 4.72 6.68
CA GLY A 266 19.09 5.07 6.19
C GLY A 266 19.50 4.38 4.88
N SER A 267 18.75 3.38 4.42
CA SER A 267 19.08 2.59 3.22
C SER A 267 18.86 3.35 1.91
N VAL A 268 19.54 2.91 0.85
CA VAL A 268 19.28 3.34 -0.54
C VAL A 268 17.83 3.06 -0.95
N HIS A 269 17.22 1.99 -0.45
CA HIS A 269 15.85 1.62 -0.80
C HIS A 269 14.82 2.68 -0.37
N TYR A 270 15.04 3.30 0.80
CA TYR A 270 14.20 4.38 1.31
C TYR A 270 14.69 5.78 0.87
N GLN A 271 15.99 6.08 0.97
CA GLN A 271 16.50 7.42 0.62
C GLN A 271 16.53 7.67 -0.90
N TRP A 272 16.59 6.61 -1.71
CA TRP A 272 16.88 6.68 -3.16
C TRP A 272 18.15 7.49 -3.49
N ARG A 273 19.06 7.56 -2.51
CA ARG A 273 20.37 8.19 -2.54
C ARG A 273 21.28 7.40 -1.59
N GLY A 274 22.57 7.35 -1.88
CA GLY A 274 23.57 6.68 -1.05
C GLY A 274 24.98 7.10 -1.43
N GLU A 275 25.96 6.40 -0.86
CA GLU A 275 27.39 6.60 -1.14
C GLU A 275 27.67 6.31 -2.62
N ALA A 276 28.24 7.28 -3.34
CA ALA A 276 28.38 7.26 -4.80
C ALA A 276 29.80 7.62 -5.29
N GLY A 277 30.85 7.37 -4.50
CA GLY A 277 32.24 7.68 -4.84
C GLY A 277 32.81 6.93 -6.06
N GLU A 278 32.13 5.87 -6.51
CA GLU A 278 32.44 5.17 -7.78
C GLU A 278 31.66 5.72 -9.00
N ALA A 279 30.80 6.72 -8.80
CA ALA A 279 30.02 7.39 -9.85
C ALA A 279 30.65 8.77 -10.17
N LEU A 280 31.43 8.80 -11.25
CA LEU A 280 32.14 10.00 -11.69
C LEU A 280 31.26 10.91 -12.55
N GLY A 281 31.58 12.20 -12.55
CA GLY A 281 30.82 13.24 -13.29
C GLY A 281 29.69 13.91 -12.50
N LEU A 282 29.47 13.50 -11.25
CA LEU A 282 28.46 14.08 -10.35
C LEU A 282 29.08 15.14 -9.44
N SER A 283 28.29 16.14 -9.02
CA SER A 283 28.76 17.22 -8.13
C SER A 283 28.91 16.82 -6.66
N THR A 284 28.37 15.65 -6.28
CA THR A 284 28.27 15.18 -4.90
C THR A 284 28.54 13.68 -4.80
N SER A 285 29.14 13.26 -3.69
CA SER A 285 29.32 11.85 -3.31
C SER A 285 28.05 11.18 -2.77
N LEU A 286 26.93 11.92 -2.65
CA LEU A 286 25.62 11.39 -2.22
C LEU A 286 24.60 11.49 -3.36
N ALA A 287 24.50 10.47 -4.20
CA ALA A 287 23.66 10.46 -5.40
C ALA A 287 22.75 9.23 -5.43
N GLY A 288 21.83 9.17 -6.40
CA GLY A 288 21.02 7.97 -6.62
C GLY A 288 19.94 8.13 -7.67
N LYS A 289 18.73 7.63 -7.38
CA LYS A 289 17.53 7.85 -8.21
C LYS A 289 16.96 9.26 -8.02
N LEU A 290 16.87 9.78 -6.79
CA LEU A 290 16.48 11.18 -6.57
C LEU A 290 17.60 12.15 -6.96
N GLY A 291 17.23 13.28 -7.55
CA GLY A 291 18.14 14.22 -8.23
C GLY A 291 18.69 13.70 -9.58
N GLY A 292 18.39 12.45 -9.95
CA GLY A 292 18.97 11.80 -11.12
C GLY A 292 18.01 11.69 -12.31
N ILE A 293 18.28 12.45 -13.38
CA ILE A 293 17.62 12.25 -14.68
C ILE A 293 18.09 10.94 -15.36
N ASN A 294 17.25 10.42 -16.25
CA ASN A 294 17.51 9.28 -17.12
C ASN A 294 16.82 9.45 -18.50
N ASP A 295 16.99 8.42 -19.31
CA ASP A 295 16.64 8.24 -20.71
C ASP A 295 15.39 7.35 -20.90
N PHE A 296 14.74 6.93 -19.80
CA PHE A 296 13.51 6.12 -19.80
C PHE A 296 12.27 6.98 -19.54
N CYS A 297 12.05 7.36 -18.28
CA CYS A 297 10.92 8.17 -17.81
C CYS A 297 11.37 9.57 -17.34
N ILE A 298 12.55 9.99 -17.78
CA ILE A 298 13.16 11.29 -17.52
C ILE A 298 13.51 11.53 -16.04
N TYR A 299 12.70 12.24 -15.26
CA TYR A 299 13.12 12.82 -13.97
C TYR A 299 12.14 12.50 -12.82
N PRO A 300 12.55 11.80 -11.75
CA PRO A 300 11.61 11.28 -10.75
C PRO A 300 11.13 12.31 -9.73
N ASP A 301 11.91 13.35 -9.40
CA ASP A 301 11.63 14.25 -8.28
C ASP A 301 10.32 15.04 -8.46
N ILE A 302 10.01 15.46 -9.68
CA ILE A 302 8.73 16.13 -10.03
C ILE A 302 7.62 15.14 -10.40
N ASN A 303 7.96 13.86 -10.60
CA ASN A 303 7.05 12.78 -10.97
C ASN A 303 6.92 11.74 -9.84
N TRP A 304 6.93 12.20 -8.59
CA TRP A 304 7.04 11.33 -7.42
C TRP A 304 5.90 10.32 -7.29
N ILE A 305 4.66 10.78 -7.08
CA ILE A 305 3.47 9.94 -6.89
C ILE A 305 2.22 10.71 -7.34
N GLY A 306 1.20 9.99 -7.81
CA GLY A 306 -0.11 10.57 -8.10
C GLY A 306 -1.06 9.55 -8.74
N LYS A 307 -2.28 9.97 -9.06
CA LYS A 307 -3.23 9.18 -9.86
C LYS A 307 -3.40 9.83 -11.23
N LEU A 308 -3.23 9.05 -12.28
CA LEU A 308 -3.40 9.43 -13.68
C LEU A 308 -4.79 9.01 -14.14
N THR A 309 -5.34 9.67 -15.15
CA THR A 309 -6.57 9.25 -15.85
C THR A 309 -6.18 8.68 -17.21
N ASN A 310 -6.52 7.42 -17.48
CA ASN A 310 -6.24 6.80 -18.78
C ASN A 310 -7.25 7.24 -19.86
N LEU A 311 -7.04 6.80 -21.09
CA LEU A 311 -7.89 7.16 -22.24
C LEU A 311 -9.34 6.67 -22.15
N ASP A 312 -9.64 5.76 -21.22
CA ASP A 312 -11.00 5.25 -20.95
C ASP A 312 -11.63 5.92 -19.70
N GLY A 313 -11.04 7.02 -19.24
CA GLY A 313 -11.47 7.77 -18.06
C GLY A 313 -11.18 7.09 -16.73
N GLN A 314 -10.44 5.97 -16.72
CA GLN A 314 -10.19 5.19 -15.51
C GLN A 314 -8.97 5.71 -14.73
N PRO A 315 -9.03 5.75 -13.39
CA PRO A 315 -7.90 6.17 -12.57
C PRO A 315 -6.84 5.06 -12.48
N VAL A 316 -5.59 5.40 -12.77
CA VAL A 316 -4.43 4.50 -12.76
C VAL A 316 -3.34 5.08 -11.85
N ASP A 317 -2.77 4.26 -10.98
CA ASP A 317 -1.69 4.67 -10.09
C ASP A 317 -0.43 5.04 -10.89
N GLY A 318 0.10 6.25 -10.62
CA GLY A 318 1.21 6.84 -11.35
C GLY A 318 2.34 7.35 -10.46
N GLY A 319 3.38 7.86 -11.13
CA GLY A 319 4.59 8.36 -10.50
C GLY A 319 5.63 7.28 -10.19
N CYS A 320 6.86 7.72 -9.99
CA CYS A 320 8.03 6.87 -9.80
C CYS A 320 8.00 6.08 -8.48
N ALA A 321 7.36 6.62 -7.45
CA ALA A 321 7.30 6.09 -6.08
C ALA A 321 6.49 4.80 -5.93
N ARG A 322 5.82 4.30 -6.99
CA ARG A 322 5.20 2.97 -6.99
C ARG A 322 6.18 1.87 -6.55
N CYS A 323 7.47 2.06 -6.84
CA CYS A 323 8.59 1.20 -6.44
C CYS A 323 9.41 1.73 -5.24
N HIS A 324 8.90 2.69 -4.47
CA HIS A 324 9.57 3.22 -3.25
C HIS A 324 9.10 2.46 -2.02
N THR A 325 9.98 2.25 -1.03
CA THR A 325 9.67 1.50 0.21
C THR A 325 8.98 2.35 1.27
N GLY A 326 8.33 3.45 0.88
CA GLY A 326 7.51 4.28 1.74
C GLY A 326 6.07 4.44 1.24
N LEU A 327 5.24 5.08 2.06
CA LEU A 327 3.80 5.31 1.90
C LEU A 327 3.48 6.60 1.10
N GLY A 328 4.41 7.04 0.25
CA GLY A 328 4.23 8.17 -0.67
C GLY A 328 4.74 9.52 -0.16
N GLY A 329 5.21 9.63 1.07
CA GLY A 329 6.05 10.76 1.50
C GLY A 329 7.45 10.67 0.90
N LYS A 330 8.01 11.80 0.43
CA LYS A 330 9.41 11.86 -0.02
C LYS A 330 10.37 11.64 1.17
N PRO A 331 11.50 10.95 0.98
CA PRO A 331 12.49 10.78 2.02
C PRO A 331 13.15 12.12 2.40
N SER A 332 13.53 12.24 3.67
CA SER A 332 14.45 13.28 4.15
C SER A 332 15.64 12.63 4.86
N ALA A 333 16.72 13.39 5.05
CA ALA A 333 17.93 12.89 5.72
C ALA A 333 17.67 12.48 7.19
N GLU A 334 16.82 13.21 7.91
CA GLU A 334 16.56 12.99 9.33
C GLU A 334 15.46 11.93 9.57
N PRO A 335 15.69 10.91 10.43
CA PRO A 335 14.73 9.87 10.78
C PRO A 335 13.66 10.37 11.77
N THR A 336 12.93 11.42 11.39
CA THR A 336 11.81 11.94 12.18
C THR A 336 10.69 10.91 12.31
N GLN A 337 9.84 11.00 13.34
CA GLN A 337 8.69 10.10 13.50
C GLN A 337 7.84 9.98 12.22
N ALA A 338 7.58 11.11 11.54
CA ALA A 338 6.82 11.15 10.30
C ALA A 338 7.52 10.46 9.11
N GLN A 339 8.85 10.36 9.11
CA GLN A 339 9.61 9.58 8.14
C GLN A 339 9.59 8.08 8.48
N LEU A 340 9.71 7.73 9.76
CA LEU A 340 9.66 6.34 10.21
C LEU A 340 8.26 5.72 10.02
N GLU A 341 7.20 6.48 10.31
CA GLU A 341 5.82 6.07 10.03
C GLU A 341 5.49 6.06 8.52
N ASN A 342 6.27 6.76 7.69
CA ASN A 342 6.15 6.73 6.23
C ASN A 342 6.85 5.52 5.59
N ILE A 343 7.60 4.68 6.31
CA ILE A 343 8.13 3.42 5.77
C ILE A 343 6.96 2.46 5.49
N ASP A 344 6.99 1.70 4.40
CA ASP A 344 6.03 0.64 4.10
C ASP A 344 6.69 -0.72 4.34
N CYS A 345 6.57 -1.23 5.58
CA CYS A 345 7.15 -2.52 5.97
C CYS A 345 6.52 -3.69 5.20
N LEU A 346 5.22 -3.61 4.91
CA LEU A 346 4.46 -4.71 4.32
C LEU A 346 4.84 -4.97 2.86
N LEU A 347 5.29 -3.94 2.13
CA LEU A 347 5.75 -4.06 0.74
C LEU A 347 6.80 -5.18 0.52
N CYS A 348 7.70 -5.38 1.48
CA CYS A 348 8.75 -6.40 1.42
C CYS A 348 8.43 -7.64 2.27
N HIS A 349 7.62 -7.50 3.32
CA HIS A 349 7.42 -8.53 4.34
C HIS A 349 6.09 -9.29 4.25
N SER A 350 5.14 -8.81 3.46
CA SER A 350 3.81 -9.43 3.30
C SER A 350 3.51 -9.70 1.82
N LYS A 351 3.27 -10.97 1.49
CA LYS A 351 2.96 -11.39 0.11
C LYS A 351 1.53 -11.05 -0.28
N SER A 352 0.63 -11.05 0.70
CA SER A 352 -0.80 -10.79 0.53
C SER A 352 -1.10 -9.30 0.43
N TYR A 353 -0.36 -8.44 1.13
CA TYR A 353 -0.49 -6.98 1.05
C TYR A 353 -0.44 -6.42 -0.38
N LYS A 354 -1.36 -5.51 -0.69
CA LYS A 354 -1.41 -4.71 -1.92
C LYS A 354 -1.70 -3.27 -1.53
N ARG A 355 -1.28 -2.32 -2.37
CA ARG A 355 -1.43 -0.88 -2.13
C ARG A 355 -1.77 -0.13 -3.42
N THR A 356 -2.59 0.90 -3.29
CA THR A 356 -2.98 1.83 -4.37
C THR A 356 -2.72 3.28 -3.95
N VAL A 357 -2.73 4.22 -4.88
CA VAL A 357 -2.59 5.65 -4.57
C VAL A 357 -3.95 6.26 -4.23
N ALA A 358 -4.03 6.99 -3.12
CA ALA A 358 -5.21 7.77 -2.74
C ALA A 358 -4.81 9.17 -2.24
N MET A 359 -5.76 10.10 -2.23
CA MET A 359 -5.57 11.40 -1.60
C MET A 359 -5.85 11.28 -0.10
N VAL A 360 -4.87 11.61 0.73
CA VAL A 360 -4.95 11.60 2.19
C VAL A 360 -4.41 12.95 2.68
N ASP A 361 -5.23 13.69 3.43
CA ASP A 361 -4.89 15.02 3.97
C ASP A 361 -4.32 16.01 2.94
N GLY A 362 -4.89 16.00 1.73
CA GLY A 362 -4.48 16.85 0.61
C GLY A 362 -3.18 16.43 -0.10
N ALA A 363 -2.60 15.28 0.26
CA ALA A 363 -1.42 14.71 -0.38
C ALA A 363 -1.68 13.31 -0.96
N TRP A 364 -1.06 13.00 -2.09
CA TRP A 364 -1.06 11.64 -2.64
C TRP A 364 -0.22 10.70 -1.76
N ARG A 365 -0.83 9.61 -1.29
CA ARG A 365 -0.22 8.58 -0.43
C ARG A 365 -0.50 7.19 -0.98
N PHE A 366 0.31 6.21 -0.60
CA PHE A 366 -0.10 4.81 -0.73
C PHE A 366 -1.00 4.43 0.43
N VAL A 367 -2.12 3.79 0.10
CA VAL A 367 -3.06 3.19 1.04
C VAL A 367 -3.22 1.71 0.70
N PRO A 368 -3.59 0.84 1.67
CA PRO A 368 -3.90 -0.56 1.39
C PRO A 368 -4.99 -0.68 0.31
N ASP A 369 -4.73 -1.51 -0.70
CA ASP A 369 -5.72 -1.85 -1.73
C ASP A 369 -6.48 -3.10 -1.28
N THR A 370 -7.43 -2.91 -0.38
CA THR A 370 -8.20 -4.01 0.23
C THR A 370 -9.05 -4.77 -0.78
N ALA A 371 -9.38 -4.18 -1.94
CA ALA A 371 -10.08 -4.86 -3.03
C ALA A 371 -9.16 -5.82 -3.81
N ALA A 372 -7.86 -5.52 -3.90
CA ALA A 372 -6.86 -6.41 -4.49
C ALA A 372 -6.25 -7.43 -3.50
N MET A 373 -6.60 -7.37 -2.21
CA MET A 373 -6.13 -8.28 -1.17
C MET A 373 -7.08 -9.47 -0.98
N GLN A 374 -6.52 -10.66 -0.80
CA GLN A 374 -7.28 -11.90 -0.52
C GLN A 374 -7.51 -12.15 0.98
N VAL A 375 -6.96 -11.30 1.84
CA VAL A 375 -7.04 -11.38 3.30
C VAL A 375 -7.24 -9.97 3.87
N SER A 376 -7.70 -9.87 5.12
CA SER A 376 -7.81 -8.58 5.79
C SER A 376 -6.44 -7.89 5.94
N LEU A 377 -6.43 -6.56 6.02
CA LEU A 377 -5.19 -5.80 6.27
C LEU A 377 -4.49 -6.27 7.56
N LEU A 378 -5.27 -6.59 8.60
CA LEU A 378 -4.74 -7.12 9.86
C LEU A 378 -4.07 -8.47 9.65
N GLN A 379 -4.70 -9.40 8.92
CA GLN A 379 -4.09 -10.70 8.57
C GLN A 379 -2.79 -10.53 7.76
N ALA A 380 -2.77 -9.62 6.77
CA ALA A 380 -1.57 -9.31 6.00
C ALA A 380 -0.45 -8.67 6.84
N ALA A 381 -0.80 -7.95 7.91
CA ALA A 381 0.13 -7.32 8.83
C ALA A 381 0.64 -8.27 9.93
N VAL A 382 -0.09 -9.34 10.26
CA VAL A 382 0.38 -10.36 11.22
C VAL A 382 1.16 -11.50 10.57
N ASP A 383 0.91 -11.79 9.28
CA ASP A 383 1.64 -12.81 8.51
C ASP A 383 2.93 -12.25 7.87
N ILE A 384 3.83 -11.77 8.75
CA ILE A 384 5.12 -11.23 8.37
C ILE A 384 6.11 -12.35 8.08
N THR A 385 6.74 -12.29 6.91
CA THR A 385 7.74 -13.26 6.44
C THR A 385 9.08 -12.59 6.13
N LYS A 386 10.14 -13.39 5.95
CA LYS A 386 11.37 -12.88 5.31
C LYS A 386 11.08 -12.60 3.83
N PRO A 387 11.60 -11.50 3.23
CA PRO A 387 11.37 -11.20 1.83
C PRO A 387 11.82 -12.35 0.92
N ASP A 388 11.00 -12.69 -0.06
CA ASP A 388 11.32 -13.65 -1.11
C ASP A 388 11.55 -12.96 -2.46
N SER A 389 12.03 -13.69 -3.46
CA SER A 389 12.24 -13.14 -4.80
C SER A 389 10.97 -12.50 -5.37
N GLY A 390 9.78 -13.03 -5.05
CA GLY A 390 8.50 -12.46 -5.48
C GLY A 390 8.26 -11.04 -4.97
N THR A 391 8.60 -10.76 -3.71
CA THR A 391 8.50 -9.40 -3.14
C THR A 391 9.46 -8.41 -3.81
N CYS A 392 10.72 -8.80 -4.07
CA CYS A 392 11.69 -7.97 -4.79
C CYS A 392 11.25 -7.70 -6.24
N LEU A 393 10.77 -8.74 -6.93
CA LEU A 393 10.37 -8.69 -8.33
C LEU A 393 9.12 -7.82 -8.57
N ASN A 394 8.30 -7.52 -7.54
CA ASN A 394 7.17 -6.59 -7.66
C ASN A 394 7.58 -5.20 -8.17
N CYS A 395 8.82 -4.78 -7.88
CA CYS A 395 9.38 -3.50 -8.31
C CYS A 395 10.46 -3.67 -9.38
N HIS A 396 11.35 -4.66 -9.21
CA HIS A 396 12.55 -4.77 -10.03
C HIS A 396 12.29 -5.19 -11.49
N THR A 397 11.23 -5.96 -11.75
CA THR A 397 10.87 -6.39 -13.12
C THR A 397 10.17 -5.30 -13.93
N ARG A 398 9.55 -4.32 -13.27
CA ARG A 398 8.72 -3.27 -13.91
C ARG A 398 9.42 -1.91 -14.01
N ALA A 399 10.72 -1.88 -13.73
CA ALA A 399 11.52 -0.68 -13.89
C ALA A 399 11.48 -0.21 -15.36
N GLY A 400 11.11 1.06 -15.58
CA GLY A 400 10.92 1.64 -16.92
C GLY A 400 9.48 1.59 -17.45
N GLY A 401 8.50 1.09 -16.66
CA GLY A 401 7.06 1.18 -16.99
C GLY A 401 6.43 -0.15 -17.43
N GLY A 402 7.24 -1.17 -17.77
CA GLY A 402 6.76 -2.48 -18.20
C GLY A 402 7.73 -3.61 -17.81
N ASN A 403 7.27 -4.85 -17.96
CA ASN A 403 8.05 -6.06 -17.65
C ASN A 403 9.34 -6.10 -18.49
N ASN A 404 10.48 -6.21 -17.81
CA ASN A 404 11.83 -6.20 -18.38
C ASN A 404 12.24 -4.95 -19.18
N PHE A 405 11.50 -3.84 -19.10
CA PHE A 405 11.78 -2.66 -19.94
C PHE A 405 13.18 -2.09 -19.68
N LYS A 406 13.51 -1.73 -18.43
CA LYS A 406 14.80 -1.09 -18.13
C LYS A 406 15.98 -2.05 -18.11
N ARG A 407 15.93 -3.09 -17.26
CA ARG A 407 17.10 -3.91 -16.90
C ARG A 407 17.60 -4.76 -18.06
N GLY A 408 16.72 -5.55 -18.68
CA GLY A 408 17.07 -6.52 -19.72
C GLY A 408 17.23 -7.93 -19.18
N ASP A 409 17.74 -8.08 -17.96
CA ASP A 409 17.95 -9.36 -17.27
C ASP A 409 17.02 -9.60 -16.07
N LEU A 410 15.93 -8.84 -15.93
CA LEU A 410 15.01 -8.97 -14.79
C LEU A 410 13.56 -8.91 -15.23
N GLU A 411 13.04 -10.11 -15.52
CA GLU A 411 11.66 -10.34 -15.96
C GLU A 411 10.76 -10.94 -14.87
N GLU A 412 9.44 -10.82 -15.02
CA GLU A 412 8.44 -11.54 -14.21
C GLU A 412 8.60 -13.08 -14.27
N ALA A 413 9.22 -13.61 -15.34
CA ALA A 413 9.55 -15.03 -15.47
C ALA A 413 10.48 -15.55 -14.34
N HIS A 414 11.26 -14.68 -13.69
CA HIS A 414 12.08 -15.05 -12.52
C HIS A 414 11.27 -15.58 -11.33
N ARG A 415 9.96 -15.32 -11.26
CA ARG A 415 9.08 -15.88 -10.22
C ARG A 415 8.92 -17.40 -10.33
N THR A 416 9.07 -17.94 -11.53
CA THR A 416 8.91 -19.36 -11.87
C THR A 416 10.05 -19.80 -12.80
N ALA A 417 11.28 -19.39 -12.48
CA ALA A 417 12.45 -19.63 -13.32
C ALA A 417 12.69 -21.14 -13.58
N THR A 418 13.13 -21.46 -14.79
CA THR A 418 13.67 -22.78 -15.16
C THR A 418 15.20 -22.70 -15.30
N ALA A 419 15.90 -23.84 -15.21
CA ALA A 419 17.37 -23.82 -15.30
C ALA A 419 17.92 -23.24 -16.61
N ASP A 420 17.21 -23.39 -17.73
CA ASP A 420 17.57 -22.75 -19.02
C ASP A 420 17.43 -21.22 -18.99
N PHE A 421 16.47 -20.71 -18.20
CA PHE A 421 16.24 -19.29 -18.02
C PHE A 421 17.25 -18.65 -17.06
N ASP A 422 17.35 -19.14 -15.83
CA ASP A 422 18.40 -18.76 -14.88
C ASP A 422 18.74 -19.93 -13.94
N VAL A 423 19.97 -20.45 -14.03
CA VAL A 423 20.43 -21.60 -13.24
C VAL A 423 20.49 -21.35 -11.73
N HIS A 424 20.57 -20.09 -11.29
CA HIS A 424 20.68 -19.76 -9.86
C HIS A 424 19.31 -19.65 -9.21
N MET A 425 18.39 -18.90 -9.83
CA MET A 425 17.06 -18.60 -9.30
C MET A 425 16.05 -19.73 -9.54
N ALA A 426 16.25 -20.57 -10.57
CA ALA A 426 15.39 -21.73 -10.77
C ALA A 426 15.44 -22.69 -9.56
N PRO A 427 14.29 -23.22 -9.11
CA PRO A 427 14.25 -24.12 -7.96
C PRO A 427 14.95 -25.44 -8.28
N ARG A 428 15.40 -26.15 -7.24
CA ARG A 428 16.08 -27.46 -7.38
C ARG A 428 15.21 -28.51 -8.08
N SER A 429 13.88 -28.42 -7.92
CA SER A 429 12.91 -29.25 -8.65
C SER A 429 12.86 -28.98 -10.16
N ALA A 430 13.34 -27.83 -10.62
CA ALA A 430 13.48 -27.46 -12.03
C ALA A 430 14.96 -27.45 -12.49
N GLY A 431 15.85 -28.13 -11.76
CA GLY A 431 17.26 -28.30 -12.10
C GLY A 431 18.19 -27.13 -11.74
N GLY A 432 17.69 -26.06 -11.11
CA GLY A 432 18.51 -24.92 -10.68
C GLY A 432 19.03 -25.00 -9.25
N ALA A 433 19.71 -23.95 -8.78
CA ALA A 433 20.29 -23.89 -7.44
C ALA A 433 19.28 -23.53 -6.33
N GLY A 434 18.14 -22.93 -6.70
CA GLY A 434 17.07 -22.51 -5.78
C GLY A 434 17.42 -21.31 -4.91
N LEU A 435 18.19 -20.37 -5.44
CA LEU A 435 18.62 -19.16 -4.75
C LEU A 435 17.56 -18.05 -4.81
N SER A 436 17.40 -17.33 -3.70
CA SER A 436 16.63 -16.09 -3.65
C SER A 436 17.51 -14.88 -3.97
N CYS A 437 16.90 -13.73 -4.24
CA CYS A 437 17.63 -12.46 -4.41
C CYS A 437 18.62 -12.21 -3.25
N LEU A 438 18.16 -12.38 -2.00
CA LEU A 438 18.95 -12.19 -0.78
C LEU A 438 20.00 -13.30 -0.51
N SER A 439 20.07 -14.34 -1.35
CA SER A 439 21.14 -15.33 -1.29
C SER A 439 22.45 -14.81 -1.88
N CYS A 440 22.35 -13.88 -2.84
CA CYS A 440 23.50 -13.20 -3.47
C CYS A 440 23.62 -11.74 -3.00
N HIS A 441 22.48 -11.03 -2.92
CA HIS A 441 22.39 -9.69 -2.38
C HIS A 441 22.38 -9.73 -0.85
N VAL A 442 23.57 -9.91 -0.27
CA VAL A 442 23.75 -9.92 1.20
C VAL A 442 23.21 -8.64 1.82
N ASN A 443 22.61 -8.75 3.00
CA ASN A 443 21.96 -7.64 3.68
C ASN A 443 22.38 -7.57 5.15
N VAL A 444 22.55 -6.36 5.66
CA VAL A 444 22.93 -6.03 7.04
C VAL A 444 22.25 -4.72 7.39
N GLY A 445 21.52 -4.67 8.52
CA GLY A 445 20.80 -3.46 8.95
C GLY A 445 19.90 -2.87 7.86
N HIS A 446 19.07 -3.71 7.24
CA HIS A 446 18.18 -3.39 6.10
C HIS A 446 18.83 -2.76 4.85
N ARG A 447 20.15 -2.64 4.80
CA ARG A 447 20.91 -2.26 3.61
C ARG A 447 21.23 -3.48 2.78
N ILE A 448 21.17 -3.36 1.45
CA ILE A 448 21.29 -4.50 0.53
C ILE A 448 22.47 -4.30 -0.42
N ALA A 449 23.43 -5.24 -0.41
CA ALA A 449 24.63 -5.18 -1.24
C ALA A 449 24.35 -5.34 -2.73
N GLY A 450 25.25 -4.80 -3.56
CA GLY A 450 25.20 -4.88 -5.01
C GLY A 450 25.17 -3.51 -5.67
N ARG A 451 26.08 -3.30 -6.62
CA ARG A 451 26.13 -2.13 -7.50
C ARG A 451 26.55 -2.57 -8.90
N GLY A 452 25.69 -2.32 -9.87
CA GLY A 452 25.97 -2.52 -11.30
C GLY A 452 26.52 -1.27 -11.98
N VAL A 453 26.81 -1.38 -13.27
CA VAL A 453 27.36 -0.28 -14.09
C VAL A 453 26.48 0.97 -14.09
N ASP A 454 25.15 0.84 -14.11
CA ASP A 454 24.20 1.96 -14.22
C ASP A 454 23.63 2.45 -12.87
N MET A 455 24.12 1.91 -11.75
CA MET A 455 23.77 2.36 -10.40
C MET A 455 24.80 3.39 -9.91
N ARG A 456 24.33 4.53 -9.40
CA ARG A 456 25.22 5.60 -8.91
C ARG A 456 25.79 5.20 -7.55
N GLU A 457 24.92 4.66 -6.72
CA GLU A 457 25.10 4.47 -5.29
C GLU A 457 25.39 3.02 -4.87
N ARG A 458 25.93 2.88 -3.66
CA ARG A 458 26.01 1.65 -2.87
C ARG A 458 25.16 1.80 -1.61
N ASP A 459 24.49 0.72 -1.23
CA ASP A 459 23.84 0.59 0.09
C ASP A 459 24.78 -0.09 1.10
N LEU A 460 25.55 -1.09 0.63
CA LEU A 460 26.66 -1.72 1.34
C LEU A 460 27.93 -1.72 0.47
N PRO A 461 29.14 -1.69 1.08
CA PRO A 461 30.41 -1.75 0.34
C PRO A 461 30.60 -3.11 -0.35
N ASP A 462 29.98 -4.17 0.17
CA ASP A 462 30.04 -5.53 -0.36
C ASP A 462 29.66 -5.61 -1.84
N ARG A 463 30.38 -6.47 -2.56
CA ARG A 463 30.19 -6.69 -4.00
C ARG A 463 29.60 -8.07 -4.24
N VAL A 464 28.46 -8.10 -4.93
CA VAL A 464 27.87 -9.32 -5.49
C VAL A 464 28.70 -9.73 -6.71
N ALA A 465 29.33 -10.90 -6.65
CA ALA A 465 30.19 -11.43 -7.68
C ALA A 465 30.13 -12.97 -7.71
N CYS A 466 30.33 -13.56 -8.89
CA CYS A 466 30.37 -15.03 -9.04
C CYS A 466 31.41 -15.67 -8.10
N THR A 467 32.50 -14.96 -7.80
CA THR A 467 33.57 -15.42 -6.91
C THR A 467 33.20 -15.45 -5.41
N ASN A 468 31.99 -15.04 -5.02
CA ASN A 468 31.48 -15.30 -3.67
C ASN A 468 31.14 -16.78 -3.46
N CYS A 469 30.80 -17.52 -4.52
CA CYS A 469 30.42 -18.94 -4.48
C CYS A 469 31.35 -19.84 -5.32
N HIS A 470 31.94 -19.31 -6.40
CA HIS A 470 32.80 -20.05 -7.31
C HIS A 470 34.28 -19.69 -7.14
N ALA A 471 35.18 -20.64 -7.42
CA ALA A 471 36.62 -20.34 -7.49
C ALA A 471 36.93 -19.35 -8.63
N LYS A 472 37.99 -18.54 -8.48
CA LYS A 472 38.48 -17.63 -9.55
C LYS A 472 38.89 -18.35 -10.84
N ALA A 473 39.25 -19.62 -10.72
CA ALA A 473 39.63 -20.52 -11.80
C ALA A 473 38.72 -21.78 -11.75
N PRO A 474 37.43 -21.66 -12.11
CA PRO A 474 36.43 -22.71 -11.85
C PRO A 474 36.44 -23.84 -12.90
N HIS A 475 37.18 -23.68 -14.00
CA HIS A 475 37.15 -24.60 -15.13
C HIS A 475 38.27 -25.65 -15.04
N GLY A 476 38.01 -26.87 -15.51
CA GLY A 476 39.08 -27.86 -15.75
C GLY A 476 40.03 -27.48 -16.89
N ASN A 477 39.65 -26.51 -17.74
CA ASN A 477 40.48 -25.98 -18.81
C ASN A 477 41.21 -24.71 -18.36
N SER A 478 42.55 -24.80 -18.22
CA SER A 478 43.40 -23.68 -17.82
C SER A 478 43.27 -22.45 -18.73
N LYS A 479 42.99 -22.63 -20.04
CA LYS A 479 42.77 -21.51 -20.95
C LYS A 479 41.51 -20.72 -20.64
N LEU A 480 40.45 -21.36 -20.15
CA LEU A 480 39.25 -20.64 -19.69
C LEU A 480 39.53 -19.89 -18.38
N ASN A 481 40.37 -20.44 -17.52
CA ASN A 481 40.81 -19.76 -16.29
C ASN A 481 41.72 -18.55 -16.60
N ASP A 482 42.60 -18.64 -17.59
CA ASP A 482 43.41 -17.49 -18.06
C ASP A 482 42.51 -16.29 -18.48
N HIS A 483 41.31 -16.55 -19.00
CA HIS A 483 40.38 -15.48 -19.41
C HIS A 483 39.76 -14.74 -18.23
N THR A 484 39.58 -15.36 -17.04
CA THR A 484 38.86 -14.72 -15.93
C THR A 484 39.60 -13.50 -15.37
N ALA A 485 40.91 -13.38 -15.63
CA ALA A 485 41.69 -12.18 -15.34
C ALA A 485 41.23 -10.92 -16.11
N ARG A 486 40.59 -11.08 -17.27
CA ARG A 486 40.20 -9.97 -18.18
C ARG A 486 38.77 -10.05 -18.73
N VAL A 487 38.06 -11.14 -18.52
CA VAL A 487 36.69 -11.37 -19.00
C VAL A 487 35.83 -11.76 -17.81
N SER A 488 34.78 -10.98 -17.54
CA SER A 488 33.78 -11.29 -16.51
C SER A 488 33.05 -12.58 -16.87
N CYS A 489 32.69 -13.37 -15.85
CA CYS A 489 31.88 -14.59 -16.02
C CYS A 489 30.57 -14.28 -16.78
N THR A 490 29.98 -13.10 -16.59
CA THR A 490 28.76 -12.64 -17.27
C THR A 490 28.90 -12.59 -18.79
N VAL A 491 30.11 -12.40 -19.33
CA VAL A 491 30.35 -12.38 -20.79
C VAL A 491 30.07 -13.73 -21.43
N CYS A 492 30.54 -14.81 -20.79
CA CYS A 492 30.47 -16.17 -21.31
C CYS A 492 29.18 -16.89 -20.89
N HIS A 493 28.70 -16.66 -19.66
CA HIS A 493 27.56 -17.38 -19.08
C HIS A 493 26.21 -16.68 -19.27
N ILE A 494 26.17 -15.47 -19.84
CA ILE A 494 24.92 -14.81 -20.26
C ILE A 494 25.01 -14.53 -21.78
N PRO A 495 24.78 -15.55 -22.62
CA PRO A 495 24.91 -15.44 -24.07
C PRO A 495 23.82 -14.57 -24.70
N GLU A 496 22.71 -14.34 -24.01
CA GLU A 496 21.62 -13.45 -24.37
C GLU A 496 20.83 -13.09 -23.10
N PHE A 497 20.11 -11.97 -23.16
CA PHE A 497 19.15 -11.53 -22.13
C PHE A 497 17.80 -11.23 -22.78
N ALA A 498 16.77 -10.93 -21.98
CA ALA A 498 15.39 -10.79 -22.44
C ALA A 498 14.88 -12.08 -23.10
N LYS A 499 15.10 -13.21 -22.41
CA LYS A 499 14.82 -14.58 -22.87
C LYS A 499 13.33 -14.92 -22.95
N VAL A 500 12.45 -14.25 -22.21
CA VAL A 500 10.99 -14.49 -22.28
C VAL A 500 10.21 -13.21 -22.53
N ALA A 501 10.59 -12.10 -21.88
CA ALA A 501 9.95 -10.80 -22.02
C ALA A 501 10.87 -9.79 -22.75
N PRO A 502 10.39 -9.15 -23.83
CA PRO A 502 11.20 -8.20 -24.58
C PRO A 502 11.58 -6.99 -23.74
N THR A 503 12.74 -6.43 -24.04
CA THR A 503 13.32 -5.28 -23.34
C THR A 503 13.41 -4.05 -24.24
N ASP A 504 13.32 -2.87 -23.63
CA ASP A 504 13.34 -1.57 -24.31
C ASP A 504 14.78 -1.19 -24.66
N LEU A 505 15.12 -1.13 -25.95
CA LEU A 505 16.45 -0.77 -26.47
C LEU A 505 16.53 0.69 -26.96
N ARG A 506 15.39 1.30 -27.29
CA ARG A 506 15.35 2.72 -27.66
C ARG A 506 14.02 3.37 -27.33
N ARG A 507 14.05 4.54 -26.70
CA ARG A 507 12.93 5.49 -26.64
C ARG A 507 13.13 6.67 -27.56
N ASP A 508 12.15 6.97 -28.39
CA ASP A 508 12.14 8.19 -29.20
C ASP A 508 10.96 9.09 -28.82
N TYR A 509 11.25 10.17 -28.08
CA TYR A 509 10.27 11.19 -27.73
C TYR A 509 9.98 12.15 -28.90
N SER A 510 10.74 12.12 -30.00
CA SER A 510 10.45 12.95 -31.18
C SER A 510 9.42 12.34 -32.12
N ALA A 511 9.16 11.04 -31.98
CA ALA A 511 8.10 10.33 -32.67
C ALA A 511 6.72 10.61 -32.03
N PRO A 512 5.61 10.38 -32.76
CA PRO A 512 4.27 10.40 -32.18
C PRO A 512 4.16 9.44 -30.99
N ALA A 513 3.43 9.86 -29.95
CA ALA A 513 3.21 9.04 -28.76
C ALA A 513 2.32 7.82 -29.07
N GLU A 514 2.67 6.66 -28.50
CA GLU A 514 2.01 5.38 -28.78
C GLU A 514 1.10 4.96 -27.62
N VAL A 515 -0.12 4.50 -27.93
CA VAL A 515 -1.06 4.04 -26.89
C VAL A 515 -0.74 2.61 -26.49
N VAL A 516 -0.35 2.41 -25.23
CA VAL A 516 -0.15 1.09 -24.64
C VAL A 516 -1.50 0.44 -24.39
N ALA A 517 -1.79 -0.66 -25.09
CA ALA A 517 -3.08 -1.34 -25.01
C ALA A 517 -3.48 -1.77 -23.58
N ALA A 518 -2.51 -2.22 -22.77
CA ALA A 518 -2.76 -2.76 -21.43
C ALA A 518 -3.07 -1.70 -20.36
N THR A 519 -2.50 -0.50 -20.46
CA THR A 519 -2.70 0.59 -19.48
C THR A 519 -3.65 1.67 -20.00
N ARG A 520 -3.83 1.74 -21.33
CA ARG A 520 -4.58 2.78 -22.05
C ARG A 520 -4.01 4.19 -21.80
N LEU A 521 -2.69 4.24 -21.58
CA LEU A 521 -1.87 5.45 -21.48
C LEU A 521 -0.94 5.53 -22.69
N TYR A 522 -0.39 6.71 -22.94
CA TYR A 522 0.68 6.92 -23.91
C TYR A 522 2.06 6.58 -23.35
N GLU A 523 2.96 6.09 -24.20
CA GLU A 523 4.42 6.02 -24.00
C GLU A 523 5.11 6.66 -25.23
N PRO A 524 6.42 6.99 -25.18
CA PRO A 524 7.16 7.36 -26.40
C PRO A 524 7.30 6.14 -27.29
N HIS A 525 7.67 6.34 -28.56
CA HIS A 525 7.95 5.22 -29.47
C HIS A 525 9.10 4.36 -28.91
N MET A 526 8.88 3.06 -28.79
CA MET A 526 9.81 2.11 -28.17
C MET A 526 10.29 1.01 -29.14
N LEU A 527 11.60 0.85 -29.28
CA LEU A 527 12.20 -0.32 -29.93
C LEU A 527 12.37 -1.45 -28.91
N MET A 528 11.45 -2.41 -28.94
CA MET A 528 11.46 -3.60 -28.09
C MET A 528 12.18 -4.77 -28.77
N ALA A 529 12.95 -5.57 -28.03
CA ALA A 529 13.60 -6.79 -28.55
C ALA A 529 13.72 -7.91 -27.49
N SER A 530 13.68 -9.17 -27.93
CA SER A 530 13.95 -10.37 -27.12
C SER A 530 15.24 -11.05 -27.58
N HIS A 531 15.78 -11.98 -26.76
CA HIS A 531 17.01 -12.75 -27.05
C HIS A 531 18.17 -11.83 -27.45
N VAL A 532 18.33 -10.73 -26.73
CA VAL A 532 19.25 -9.66 -27.08
C VAL A 532 20.68 -10.09 -26.72
N ARG A 533 21.57 -10.01 -27.70
CA ARG A 533 23.02 -10.20 -27.48
C ARG A 533 23.61 -8.99 -26.72
N PRO A 534 24.28 -9.19 -25.57
CA PRO A 534 25.06 -8.15 -24.91
C PRO A 534 26.09 -7.47 -25.81
N VAL A 535 26.27 -6.16 -25.58
CA VAL A 535 27.49 -5.46 -25.99
C VAL A 535 28.56 -5.63 -24.90
N TYR A 536 29.82 -5.40 -25.27
CA TYR A 536 30.97 -5.67 -24.41
C TYR A 536 31.87 -4.44 -24.30
N ARG A 537 32.17 -4.02 -23.07
CA ARG A 537 33.13 -2.95 -22.76
C ARG A 537 33.94 -3.33 -21.52
N PHE A 538 35.10 -2.70 -21.33
CA PHE A 538 35.83 -2.79 -20.08
C PHE A 538 35.10 -2.04 -18.95
N PHE A 539 35.17 -2.60 -17.74
CA PHE A 539 34.71 -1.99 -16.51
C PHE A 539 35.77 -2.19 -15.42
N ASN A 540 36.20 -1.09 -14.80
CA ASN A 540 37.19 -1.05 -13.71
C ASN A 540 36.53 -0.92 -12.32
N GLY A 541 35.19 -0.90 -12.26
CA GLY A 541 34.40 -0.67 -11.04
C GLY A 541 33.80 0.73 -10.96
N THR A 542 34.31 1.71 -11.72
CA THR A 542 33.77 3.08 -11.77
C THR A 542 32.92 3.31 -13.02
N SER A 543 31.95 4.21 -12.92
CA SER A 543 31.05 4.58 -14.02
C SER A 543 30.99 6.10 -14.15
N GLN A 544 30.87 6.61 -15.38
CA GLN A 544 30.52 8.02 -15.60
C GLN A 544 29.01 8.16 -15.72
N PHE A 545 28.44 9.21 -15.13
CA PHE A 545 27.03 9.57 -15.23
C PHE A 545 26.86 11.03 -15.71
N TYR A 546 25.72 11.30 -16.33
CA TYR A 546 25.26 12.68 -16.55
C TYR A 546 24.66 13.27 -15.25
N GLU A 547 25.10 14.47 -14.92
CA GLU A 547 24.60 15.30 -13.80
C GLU A 547 23.38 16.11 -14.26
N PHE A 548 22.28 16.06 -13.50
CA PHE A 548 21.06 16.77 -13.87
C PHE A 548 21.26 18.29 -13.82
N GLY A 549 20.96 18.97 -14.93
CA GLY A 549 21.11 20.43 -15.08
C GLY A 549 22.48 20.88 -15.60
N ALA A 550 23.46 19.98 -15.74
CA ALA A 550 24.72 20.29 -16.41
C ALA A 550 24.54 20.43 -17.93
N GLU A 551 25.48 21.10 -18.60
CA GLU A 551 25.56 21.12 -20.06
C GLU A 551 25.74 19.70 -20.60
N ALA A 552 24.88 19.27 -21.54
CA ALA A 552 24.90 17.91 -22.06
C ALA A 552 25.74 17.85 -23.34
N ILE A 553 27.00 17.44 -23.17
CA ILE A 553 28.02 17.41 -24.23
C ILE A 553 27.97 16.04 -24.95
N PRO A 554 27.72 15.99 -26.28
CA PRO A 554 27.82 14.75 -27.05
C PRO A 554 29.26 14.24 -27.14
N GLU A 555 29.44 12.92 -27.05
CA GLU A 555 30.72 12.26 -27.28
C GLU A 555 31.01 12.07 -28.77
N ALA A 556 32.14 11.47 -29.12
CA ALA A 556 32.51 11.16 -30.51
C ALA A 556 31.50 10.26 -31.26
N SER A 557 30.56 9.61 -30.54
CA SER A 557 29.41 8.90 -31.13
C SER A 557 28.28 9.81 -31.62
N GLY A 558 28.35 11.11 -31.34
CA GLY A 558 27.26 12.06 -31.53
C GLY A 558 26.17 11.99 -30.44
N ARG A 559 26.37 11.20 -29.37
CA ARG A 559 25.39 10.99 -28.30
C ARG A 559 25.91 11.40 -26.93
N ILE A 560 25.01 11.82 -26.06
CA ILE A 560 25.29 12.18 -24.67
C ILE A 560 25.25 10.91 -23.80
N SER A 561 26.31 10.64 -23.04
CA SER A 561 26.35 9.48 -22.12
C SER A 561 25.58 9.74 -20.83
N MET A 562 24.47 9.03 -20.64
CA MET A 562 23.65 9.09 -19.42
C MET A 562 24.24 8.24 -18.29
N ALA A 563 24.78 7.07 -18.63
CA ALA A 563 25.63 6.25 -17.77
C ALA A 563 26.47 5.28 -18.61
N LYS A 564 27.78 5.22 -18.36
CA LYS A 564 28.68 4.27 -19.04
C LYS A 564 29.73 3.68 -18.08
N PRO A 565 30.18 2.43 -18.30
CA PRO A 565 31.30 1.87 -17.56
C PRO A 565 32.57 2.62 -17.94
N LEU A 566 33.44 2.84 -16.96
CA LEU A 566 34.81 3.29 -17.20
C LEU A 566 35.75 2.09 -17.08
N GLY A 567 36.77 2.07 -17.92
CA GLY A 567 37.70 0.95 -18.00
C GLY A 567 38.39 0.94 -19.36
N SER A 568 39.64 0.48 -19.38
CA SER A 568 40.38 0.21 -20.61
C SER A 568 41.17 -1.09 -20.51
N ILE A 569 41.71 -1.54 -21.65
CA ILE A 569 42.67 -2.65 -21.70
C ILE A 569 43.94 -2.38 -20.86
N ASN A 570 44.30 -1.12 -20.67
CA ASN A 570 45.47 -0.68 -19.89
C ASN A 570 45.20 -0.63 -18.38
N ASP A 571 43.94 -0.56 -17.96
CA ASP A 571 43.56 -0.48 -16.55
C ASP A 571 43.82 -1.83 -15.88
N ARG A 572 44.63 -1.87 -14.81
CA ARG A 572 44.85 -3.10 -14.04
C ARG A 572 43.56 -3.48 -13.30
N GLY A 573 43.17 -4.75 -13.39
CA GLY A 573 41.94 -5.27 -12.78
C GLY A 573 40.65 -4.96 -13.54
N ALA A 574 40.68 -4.16 -14.61
CA ALA A 574 39.51 -3.99 -15.47
C ALA A 574 39.21 -5.26 -16.26
N GLN A 575 37.93 -5.65 -16.26
CA GLN A 575 37.41 -6.80 -16.99
C GLN A 575 36.41 -6.36 -18.06
N ILE A 576 36.33 -7.09 -19.16
CA ILE A 576 35.25 -6.98 -20.13
C ILE A 576 33.97 -7.53 -19.49
N VAL A 577 32.88 -6.75 -19.52
CA VAL A 577 31.58 -7.10 -18.94
C VAL A 577 30.48 -7.14 -19.99
N ALA A 578 29.45 -7.98 -19.76
CA ALA A 578 28.22 -8.01 -20.55
C ALA A 578 27.31 -6.83 -20.19
N LEU A 579 26.79 -6.13 -21.21
CA LEU A 579 26.01 -4.92 -21.07
C LEU A 579 24.80 -4.92 -22.02
N LYS A 580 23.68 -4.37 -21.55
CA LYS A 580 22.63 -3.83 -22.40
C LYS A 580 23.04 -2.42 -22.83
N HIS A 581 22.93 -2.13 -24.12
CA HIS A 581 23.03 -0.78 -24.66
C HIS A 581 21.62 -0.25 -24.93
N HIS A 582 21.26 0.84 -24.27
CA HIS A 582 20.02 1.59 -24.50
C HIS A 582 20.36 2.94 -25.13
N THR A 583 19.53 3.40 -26.05
CA THR A 583 19.63 4.75 -26.64
C THR A 583 18.33 5.51 -26.45
N ALA A 584 18.36 6.83 -26.44
CA ALA A 584 17.11 7.59 -26.55
C ALA A 584 17.28 8.86 -27.36
N ARG A 585 16.17 9.39 -27.82
CA ARG A 585 16.06 10.74 -28.37
C ARG A 585 15.11 11.53 -27.50
N GLN A 586 15.64 12.48 -26.74
CA GLN A 586 14.91 13.16 -25.67
C GLN A 586 15.09 14.69 -25.72
N PRO A 587 14.16 15.47 -25.12
CA PRO A 587 14.24 16.93 -25.13
C PRO A 587 15.49 17.50 -24.45
N ILE A 588 16.06 18.52 -25.10
CA ILE A 588 17.21 19.29 -24.66
C ILE A 588 16.93 20.79 -24.85
N ASP A 589 17.42 21.61 -23.93
CA ASP A 589 17.32 23.06 -23.99
C ASP A 589 18.20 23.61 -25.13
N PRO A 590 17.65 24.35 -26.13
CA PRO A 590 18.44 24.83 -27.25
C PRO A 590 19.50 25.86 -26.83
N VAL A 591 19.29 26.57 -25.71
CA VAL A 591 20.18 27.63 -25.20
C VAL A 591 21.21 27.08 -24.22
N THR A 592 20.77 26.38 -23.18
CA THR A 592 21.66 25.92 -22.09
C THR A 592 22.23 24.51 -22.32
N ARG A 593 21.77 23.80 -23.36
CA ARG A 593 22.14 22.42 -23.70
C ARG A 593 21.94 21.41 -22.58
N ARG A 594 21.18 21.71 -21.52
CA ARG A 594 20.82 20.72 -20.48
C ARG A 594 19.69 19.82 -20.97
N LEU A 595 19.72 18.55 -20.59
CA LEU A 595 18.60 17.63 -20.84
C LEU A 595 17.40 18.04 -19.97
N LEU A 596 16.23 18.13 -20.59
CA LEU A 596 15.06 18.73 -19.95
C LEU A 596 14.25 17.71 -19.13
N PRO A 597 13.77 18.07 -17.94
CA PRO A 597 12.79 17.28 -17.21
C PRO A 597 11.42 17.38 -17.89
N LEU A 598 10.66 16.28 -17.84
CA LEU A 598 9.26 16.23 -18.28
C LEU A 598 8.37 15.98 -17.08
N LYS A 599 7.22 16.65 -16.98
CA LYS A 599 6.09 16.20 -16.15
C LYS A 599 5.42 15.01 -16.85
N ILE A 600 6.02 13.83 -16.73
CA ILE A 600 5.72 12.67 -17.57
C ILE A 600 4.25 12.22 -17.47
N GLY A 601 3.59 12.48 -16.34
CA GLY A 601 2.14 12.23 -16.19
C GLY A 601 1.28 12.99 -17.19
N ILE A 602 1.68 14.19 -17.66
CA ILE A 602 0.96 14.91 -18.72
C ILE A 602 1.10 14.15 -20.04
N PHE A 603 2.33 13.77 -20.39
CA PHE A 603 2.62 13.03 -21.61
C PHE A 603 1.88 11.68 -21.63
N PHE A 604 1.94 10.90 -20.55
CA PHE A 604 1.25 9.61 -20.44
C PHE A 604 -0.29 9.70 -20.57
N GLN A 605 -0.91 10.80 -20.16
CA GLN A 605 -2.37 10.97 -20.25
C GLN A 605 -2.82 11.57 -21.60
N THR A 606 -1.96 12.31 -22.30
CA THR A 606 -2.39 13.18 -23.43
C THR A 606 -1.57 13.02 -24.72
N GLY A 607 -0.42 12.37 -24.68
CA GLY A 607 0.57 12.34 -25.76
C GLY A 607 1.28 13.68 -26.00
N ASN A 608 0.92 14.75 -25.27
CA ASN A 608 1.45 16.09 -25.49
C ASN A 608 2.82 16.28 -24.82
N LEU A 609 3.88 16.10 -25.61
CA LEU A 609 5.24 16.31 -25.16
C LEU A 609 5.53 17.76 -24.77
N ALA A 610 5.05 18.73 -25.55
CA ALA A 610 5.36 20.14 -25.32
C ALA A 610 4.82 20.63 -23.96
N ALA A 611 3.58 20.26 -23.62
CA ALA A 611 3.00 20.53 -22.30
C ALA A 611 3.76 19.82 -21.17
N ALA A 612 4.23 18.58 -21.40
CA ALA A 612 5.03 17.86 -20.42
C ALA A 612 6.41 18.48 -20.19
N VAL A 613 7.08 19.00 -21.23
CA VAL A 613 8.34 19.74 -21.12
C VAL A 613 8.12 21.07 -20.40
N GLN A 614 7.14 21.87 -20.82
CA GLN A 614 6.82 23.17 -20.22
C GLN A 614 6.53 23.07 -18.72
N GLN A 615 5.64 22.15 -18.31
CA GLN A 615 5.38 21.90 -16.90
C GLN A 615 6.62 21.33 -16.18
N GLY A 616 7.42 20.52 -16.87
CA GLY A 616 8.65 19.94 -16.35
C GLY A 616 9.69 20.99 -15.97
N VAL A 617 9.97 21.96 -16.86
CA VAL A 617 10.90 23.07 -16.58
C VAL A 617 10.37 24.02 -15.53
N ALA A 618 9.06 24.31 -15.53
CA ALA A 618 8.42 25.14 -14.52
C ALA A 618 8.56 24.55 -13.10
N GLU A 619 8.34 23.24 -12.92
CA GLU A 619 8.44 22.58 -11.61
C GLU A 619 9.88 22.48 -11.07
N VAL A 620 10.91 22.66 -11.89
CA VAL A 620 12.31 22.77 -11.45
C VAL A 620 12.83 24.21 -11.43
N GLY A 621 11.96 25.21 -11.69
CA GLY A 621 12.33 26.63 -11.67
C GLY A 621 13.23 27.06 -12.83
N TRP A 622 13.14 26.39 -13.99
CA TRP A 622 13.93 26.69 -15.17
C TRP A 622 13.13 27.53 -16.19
N PRO A 623 13.79 28.45 -16.93
CA PRO A 623 13.12 29.19 -18.01
C PRO A 623 12.71 28.26 -19.14
N ASP A 624 11.52 28.50 -19.70
CA ASP A 624 11.01 27.82 -20.89
C ASP A 624 11.58 28.47 -22.15
N ASN A 625 12.62 27.86 -22.71
CA ASN A 625 13.25 28.23 -23.98
C ASN A 625 12.69 27.42 -25.16
N GLY A 626 11.60 26.68 -24.97
CA GLY A 626 11.25 25.54 -25.82
C GLY A 626 12.27 24.40 -25.72
N PHE A 627 12.27 23.52 -26.71
CA PHE A 627 13.16 22.36 -26.76
C PHE A 627 13.51 21.96 -28.20
N GLU A 628 14.68 21.35 -28.35
CA GLU A 628 15.02 20.49 -29.49
C GLU A 628 15.23 19.05 -28.98
N PHE A 629 15.78 18.16 -29.82
CA PHE A 629 16.08 16.77 -29.43
C PHE A 629 17.56 16.45 -29.55
N ALA A 630 18.11 15.80 -28.53
CA ALA A 630 19.43 15.18 -28.59
C ALA A 630 19.35 13.65 -28.44
N GLU A 631 20.32 12.97 -29.04
CA GLU A 631 20.54 11.54 -28.87
C GLU A 631 21.35 11.27 -27.59
N THR A 632 20.92 10.28 -26.81
CA THR A 632 21.55 9.86 -25.56
C THR A 632 21.84 8.36 -25.58
N GLU A 633 22.85 7.91 -24.82
CA GLU A 633 23.18 6.49 -24.66
C GLU A 633 23.41 6.10 -23.19
N ARG A 634 23.04 4.86 -22.86
CA ARG A 634 23.24 4.22 -21.55
C ARG A 634 23.73 2.79 -21.72
N PHE A 635 24.66 2.39 -20.86
CA PHE A 635 25.04 0.99 -20.67
C PHE A 635 24.55 0.51 -19.31
N LEU A 636 23.76 -0.57 -19.31
CA LEU A 636 23.30 -1.25 -18.09
C LEU A 636 24.03 -2.60 -17.98
N GLY A 637 24.40 -2.99 -16.77
CA GLY A 637 25.06 -4.27 -16.54
C GLY A 637 24.08 -5.44 -16.59
N ILE A 638 24.50 -6.53 -17.22
CA ILE A 638 23.75 -7.79 -17.30
C ILE A 638 24.40 -8.80 -16.35
N TYR A 639 23.64 -9.31 -15.37
CA TYR A 639 24.12 -10.09 -14.23
C TYR A 639 23.29 -11.34 -13.92
N HIS A 640 22.02 -11.37 -14.32
CA HIS A 640 21.08 -12.49 -14.16
C HIS A 640 20.84 -13.19 -15.52
N GLU A 641 19.85 -14.09 -15.58
CA GLU A 641 19.58 -14.96 -16.74
C GLU A 641 20.80 -15.83 -17.09
N VAL A 642 21.53 -16.29 -16.06
CA VAL A 642 22.72 -17.11 -16.22
C VAL A 642 22.32 -18.45 -16.83
N ALA A 643 22.84 -18.74 -18.02
CA ALA A 643 22.51 -19.95 -18.77
C ALA A 643 23.25 -21.19 -18.24
N PRO A 644 22.72 -22.40 -18.50
CA PRO A 644 23.43 -23.67 -18.27
C PRO A 644 24.84 -23.67 -18.87
N ALA A 645 25.77 -24.35 -18.20
CA ALA A 645 27.19 -24.35 -18.60
C ALA A 645 27.42 -24.85 -20.05
N GLN A 646 26.52 -25.69 -20.57
CA GLN A 646 26.52 -26.21 -21.94
C GLN A 646 26.14 -25.15 -23.00
N GLN A 647 25.48 -24.07 -22.58
CA GLN A 647 25.07 -22.93 -23.42
C GLN A 647 26.04 -21.75 -23.29
N ALA A 648 27.07 -21.85 -22.44
CA ALA A 648 28.09 -20.82 -22.30
C ALA A 648 28.89 -20.65 -23.60
N LEU A 649 29.34 -19.42 -23.87
CA LEU A 649 30.05 -19.08 -25.10
C LEU A 649 31.32 -19.92 -25.28
N ALA A 650 31.45 -20.55 -26.45
CA ALA A 650 32.63 -21.31 -26.85
C ALA A 650 33.74 -20.38 -27.38
N CYS A 651 34.96 -20.91 -27.49
CA CYS A 651 36.11 -20.17 -28.02
C CYS A 651 35.82 -19.56 -29.40
N THR A 652 35.13 -20.31 -30.27
CA THR A 652 34.78 -19.90 -31.64
C THR A 652 33.75 -18.76 -31.69
N SER A 653 32.95 -18.55 -30.64
CA SER A 653 32.04 -17.41 -30.57
C SER A 653 32.83 -16.09 -30.67
N CYS A 654 33.87 -15.94 -29.85
CA CYS A 654 34.72 -14.76 -29.83
C CYS A 654 35.81 -14.81 -30.92
N HIS A 655 36.53 -15.93 -31.04
CA HIS A 655 37.61 -16.10 -32.00
C HIS A 655 37.07 -16.59 -33.34
N GLY A 656 36.76 -15.64 -34.23
CA GLY A 656 36.25 -15.91 -35.58
C GLY A 656 34.73 -15.75 -35.73
N GLY A 657 33.94 -15.96 -34.67
CA GLY A 657 32.47 -15.84 -34.68
C GLY A 657 31.91 -14.42 -34.45
N GLY A 658 32.76 -13.38 -34.40
CA GLY A 658 32.31 -11.98 -34.34
C GLY A 658 31.61 -11.57 -33.04
N ARG A 659 31.72 -12.35 -31.95
CA ARG A 659 31.08 -12.05 -30.66
C ARG A 659 31.69 -10.83 -29.94
N MET A 660 32.97 -10.55 -30.15
CA MET A 660 33.67 -9.39 -29.60
C MET A 660 34.21 -8.48 -30.71
N ASP A 661 34.02 -7.17 -30.57
CA ASP A 661 34.78 -6.18 -31.34
C ASP A 661 36.11 -5.90 -30.64
N PHE A 662 37.14 -6.65 -31.03
CA PHE A 662 38.49 -6.50 -30.50
C PHE A 662 39.10 -5.13 -30.80
N ALA A 663 38.71 -4.45 -31.89
CA ALA A 663 39.24 -3.14 -32.22
C ALA A 663 38.66 -2.06 -31.29
N ALA A 664 37.33 -2.06 -31.08
CA ALA A 664 36.67 -1.18 -30.12
C ALA A 664 37.09 -1.43 -28.66
N LEU A 665 37.54 -2.65 -28.34
CA LEU A 665 38.13 -3.00 -27.05
C LEU A 665 39.63 -2.65 -26.92
N GLY A 666 40.27 -2.08 -27.95
CA GLY A 666 41.67 -1.65 -27.90
C GLY A 666 42.71 -2.75 -28.14
N TYR A 667 42.31 -3.94 -28.59
CA TYR A 667 43.24 -5.03 -28.95
C TYR A 667 43.85 -4.87 -30.36
N ALA A 668 43.51 -3.82 -31.11
CA ALA A 668 44.10 -3.57 -32.42
C ALA A 668 45.63 -3.49 -32.35
N PRO A 669 46.37 -4.05 -33.34
CA PRO A 669 47.81 -3.85 -33.43
C PRO A 669 48.14 -2.42 -33.85
N LEU A 670 49.34 -1.95 -33.48
CA LEU A 670 49.91 -0.71 -34.00
C LEU A 670 50.06 -0.81 -35.52
N THR A 671 49.73 0.26 -36.24
CA THR A 671 49.99 0.34 -37.70
C THR A 671 51.47 0.52 -38.00
N THR A 672 52.19 1.27 -37.16
CA THR A 672 53.61 1.55 -37.30
C THR A 672 54.37 1.39 -35.98
N ARG A 673 55.68 1.14 -36.09
CA ARG A 673 56.65 1.13 -34.99
C ARG A 673 57.98 1.68 -35.51
N ASN A 674 58.59 2.60 -34.77
CA ASN A 674 59.86 3.26 -35.13
C ASN A 674 59.86 3.83 -36.57
N GLY A 675 58.77 4.48 -36.97
CA GLY A 675 58.63 5.09 -38.30
C GLY A 675 58.44 4.12 -39.47
N LYS A 676 58.30 2.80 -39.21
CA LYS A 676 58.07 1.76 -40.22
C LYS A 676 56.74 1.03 -39.98
N PRO A 677 56.12 0.40 -40.99
CA PRO A 677 55.00 -0.53 -40.77
C PRO A 677 55.36 -1.60 -39.74
N LEU A 678 54.44 -1.96 -38.83
CA LEU A 678 54.76 -2.74 -37.62
C LEU A 678 55.67 -3.97 -37.88
N CYS A 679 55.30 -4.86 -38.81
CA CYS A 679 56.11 -6.04 -39.13
C CYS A 679 57.49 -5.68 -39.73
N ALA A 680 57.51 -4.68 -40.61
CA ALA A 680 58.71 -4.17 -41.28
C ALA A 680 59.69 -3.44 -40.33
N SER A 681 59.29 -3.18 -39.08
CA SER A 681 60.17 -2.62 -38.05
C SER A 681 61.19 -3.63 -37.51
N CYS A 682 60.96 -4.94 -37.65
CA CYS A 682 61.83 -6.00 -37.10
C CYS A 682 62.28 -7.06 -38.13
N HIS A 683 61.48 -7.34 -39.16
CA HIS A 683 61.82 -8.33 -40.19
C HIS A 683 61.18 -8.00 -41.55
N SER A 684 61.53 -8.71 -42.61
CA SER A 684 60.82 -8.62 -43.89
C SER A 684 59.32 -8.91 -43.72
N ALA A 685 58.46 -8.35 -44.57
CA ALA A 685 57.01 -8.52 -44.44
C ALA A 685 56.62 -10.01 -44.44
N LYS A 686 55.83 -10.42 -43.45
CA LYS A 686 55.34 -11.80 -43.27
C LYS A 686 53.86 -11.77 -42.93
N THR A 687 53.12 -12.74 -43.45
CA THR A 687 51.71 -12.99 -43.11
C THR A 687 51.61 -14.33 -42.39
N ALA A 688 50.84 -14.35 -41.31
CA ALA A 688 50.55 -15.54 -40.52
C ALA A 688 49.25 -15.30 -39.73
N ASP A 689 48.62 -16.37 -39.25
CA ASP A 689 47.45 -16.27 -38.38
C ASP A 689 47.83 -15.73 -36.98
N PHE A 690 46.81 -15.26 -36.25
CA PHE A 690 46.93 -14.71 -34.90
C PHE A 690 47.75 -15.61 -33.97
N TYR A 691 47.48 -16.92 -33.99
CA TYR A 691 48.11 -17.88 -33.08
C TYR A 691 49.59 -18.03 -33.39
N LYS A 692 49.99 -18.23 -34.65
CA LYS A 692 51.41 -18.30 -35.04
C LYS A 692 52.18 -17.02 -34.71
N ILE A 693 51.57 -15.84 -34.89
CA ILE A 693 52.18 -14.55 -34.56
C ILE A 693 52.42 -14.44 -33.04
N HIS A 694 51.41 -14.72 -32.23
CA HIS A 694 51.52 -14.61 -30.76
C HIS A 694 52.43 -15.71 -30.18
N ASP A 695 52.39 -16.92 -30.74
CA ASP A 695 53.27 -18.00 -30.32
C ASP A 695 54.73 -17.64 -30.57
N LYS A 696 55.04 -17.09 -31.75
CA LYS A 696 56.40 -16.68 -32.08
C LYS A 696 56.88 -15.51 -31.22
N HIS A 697 56.08 -14.45 -31.11
CA HIS A 697 56.52 -13.21 -30.48
C HIS A 697 56.39 -13.23 -28.95
N VAL A 698 55.29 -13.76 -28.40
CA VAL A 698 55.04 -13.75 -26.96
C VAL A 698 55.58 -15.02 -26.27
N ARG A 699 55.45 -16.20 -26.88
CA ARG A 699 55.91 -17.47 -26.25
C ARG A 699 57.39 -17.79 -26.51
N ASP A 700 57.88 -17.70 -27.74
CA ASP A 700 59.31 -17.95 -28.07
C ASP A 700 60.19 -16.70 -27.86
N LYS A 701 59.77 -15.52 -28.31
CA LYS A 701 60.58 -14.29 -28.18
C LYS A 701 60.35 -13.47 -26.92
N HIS A 702 59.39 -13.85 -26.07
CA HIS A 702 59.09 -13.19 -24.81
C HIS A 702 58.86 -11.67 -24.94
N TYR A 703 58.40 -11.20 -26.10
CA TYR A 703 58.03 -9.80 -26.30
C TYR A 703 56.75 -9.47 -25.53
N ASP A 704 56.76 -8.36 -24.81
CA ASP A 704 55.55 -7.80 -24.22
C ASP A 704 54.58 -7.30 -25.30
N CYS A 705 53.28 -7.30 -25.00
CA CYS A 705 52.24 -6.85 -25.93
C CYS A 705 52.47 -5.41 -26.44
N SER A 706 53.10 -4.53 -25.65
CA SER A 706 53.43 -3.15 -26.06
C SER A 706 54.40 -3.06 -27.25
N THR A 707 55.05 -4.18 -27.59
CA THR A 707 55.86 -4.33 -28.81
C THR A 707 55.02 -4.21 -30.08
N CYS A 708 53.75 -4.61 -30.03
CA CYS A 708 52.84 -4.71 -31.17
C CYS A 708 51.49 -4.01 -30.97
N HIS A 709 51.16 -3.59 -29.75
CA HIS A 709 49.89 -2.99 -29.36
C HIS A 709 50.09 -1.77 -28.46
N THR A 710 48.99 -1.07 -28.14
CA THR A 710 48.95 0.06 -27.20
C THR A 710 48.89 -0.35 -25.72
N PHE A 711 49.09 -1.63 -25.42
CA PHE A 711 48.93 -2.21 -24.08
C PHE A 711 49.98 -3.29 -23.78
N SER A 712 50.35 -3.44 -22.50
CA SER A 712 51.20 -4.54 -22.02
C SER A 712 50.38 -5.76 -21.59
N LYS A 713 51.03 -6.93 -21.53
CA LYS A 713 50.37 -8.17 -21.09
C LYS A 713 49.74 -7.97 -19.70
N ALA A 714 48.52 -8.47 -19.53
CA ALA A 714 47.87 -8.50 -18.22
C ALA A 714 48.74 -9.27 -17.21
N VAL A 715 48.99 -8.66 -16.05
CA VAL A 715 49.56 -9.37 -14.90
C VAL A 715 48.46 -10.26 -14.33
N SER A 716 48.74 -11.55 -14.22
CA SER A 716 47.86 -12.60 -13.67
C SER A 716 47.76 -12.53 -12.15
#